data_AF-A0A286HFW7-F1
#
_entry.id   AF-A0A286HFW7-F1
#
_cell.length_a   1.000
_cell.length_b   1.000
_cell.length_c   1.000
_cell.angle_alpha   90.00
_cell.angle_beta   90.00
_cell.angle_gamma   90.00
#
_symmetry.space_group_name_H-M   'P 1'
#
loop_
_entity.id
_entity.type
_entity.pdbx_description
1 polymer ?
#
loop_
_entity_poly.entity_id
_entity_poly.type
_entity_poly.pdbx_seq_one_letter_code
_entity_poly.pdbx_strand_id
1 'polypeptide(L)'
;MRAAVMYGAGDVRVEYRPDPKIVDSTDAVVRTLAACVCGSDLWPYQSMPATDTGRPMGHEFLGVVEETGADVTGLKAGDLVVAPFTYSDNTCDYCTKGLHISCRNGGRYGFDAVDGGQGEAVRVPYADGTLVKLPVAADSELLPSLLALSDVMTTGHHGAVTARVGRGDAVLVVGDGAVGLCAVIAAKRLGAERIVLAGRHEVRTTLGRDFGATDVVAERGEEGIARIRELTGGVDKVIEAVGTRQALDTALGAVLNGGTISRLGVPQVRAGVDRPCRVHAQHHPDRRREPRPRLYPGTAGRRPGRHHRSRPRLRPHLHPRPDAKRLSGHGRPPGPQGPHPPLTTRTAKDIPLMQTVTLNNGVEMPLLGFGVYQIPAEDTERAVSEALGAGYRLLDTAAAYGNEEAVGRAIKSSGIAREELFVTTKLWVQDAPTEDNTRRAFETSLNKLGLDHLDLYLMHQPFGDVYGQWRAMEALNREGVAKAVGVANFYPDRLIDLIVNSEITPAVNQIETHPFFQRAEYQDLMREHGVQIQSWGGFAEGKNDLFTNPLLAEIGKEFDKSVAQVVLRWLTQRGVVAIPKSVRAERMAENIDVFDFRLTDEQMAAIATLDTGSSLFFDHHDPKMVTWLAKRRLDA
;
A
#
# COMPACT_ATOMS: atom_id res chain seq x y z
N MET A 1 -21.08 -13.72 32.30
CA MET A 1 -20.63 -12.32 32.27
C MET A 1 -20.97 -11.66 30.95
N ARG A 2 -21.12 -10.34 30.92
CA ARG A 2 -21.21 -9.56 29.68
C ARG A 2 -19.81 -9.36 29.09
N ALA A 3 -19.68 -9.47 27.77
CA ALA A 3 -18.43 -9.21 27.06
C ALA A 3 -18.68 -8.64 25.66
N ALA A 4 -17.72 -7.84 25.17
CA ALA A 4 -17.70 -7.36 23.81
C ALA A 4 -17.19 -8.45 22.85
N VAL A 5 -17.94 -8.71 21.79
CA VAL A 5 -17.65 -9.74 20.79
C VAL A 5 -17.82 -9.14 19.39
N MET A 6 -16.81 -9.32 18.55
CA MET A 6 -16.80 -8.86 17.16
C MET A 6 -17.21 -9.99 16.23
N TYR A 7 -18.27 -9.78 15.46
CA TYR A 7 -18.78 -10.75 14.50
C TYR A 7 -18.29 -10.48 13.07
N GLY A 8 -17.91 -9.25 12.76
CA GLY A 8 -17.35 -8.81 11.49
C GLY A 8 -17.04 -7.32 11.51
N ALA A 9 -16.60 -6.76 10.38
CA ALA A 9 -16.32 -5.34 10.25
C ALA A 9 -17.53 -4.48 10.66
N GLY A 10 -17.33 -3.54 11.59
CA GLY A 10 -18.38 -2.69 12.15
C GLY A 10 -19.39 -3.39 13.08
N ASP A 11 -19.35 -4.71 13.23
CA ASP A 11 -20.32 -5.50 13.99
C ASP A 11 -19.72 -5.95 15.33
N VAL A 12 -19.84 -5.07 16.33
CA VAL A 12 -19.45 -5.34 17.73
C VAL A 12 -20.70 -5.38 18.58
N ARG A 13 -20.88 -6.49 19.31
CA ARG A 13 -22.05 -6.75 20.15
C ARG A 13 -21.60 -6.97 21.59
N VAL A 14 -22.43 -6.53 22.53
CA VAL A 14 -22.29 -6.94 23.93
C VAL A 14 -23.23 -8.10 24.17
N GLU A 15 -22.68 -9.25 24.55
CA GLU A 15 -23.45 -10.47 24.78
C GLU A 15 -23.08 -11.13 26.11
N TYR A 16 -23.93 -12.06 26.55
CA TYR A 16 -23.64 -12.90 27.70
C TYR A 16 -22.77 -14.09 27.27
N ARG A 17 -21.62 -14.23 27.91
CA ARG A 17 -20.70 -15.36 27.80
C ARG A 17 -20.58 -16.10 29.13
N PRO A 18 -20.17 -17.39 29.13
CA PRO A 18 -19.87 -18.12 30.35
C PRO A 18 -18.89 -17.34 31.24
N ASP A 19 -19.08 -17.42 32.55
CA ASP A 19 -18.11 -16.82 33.49
C ASP A 19 -16.76 -17.54 33.39
N PRO A 20 -15.63 -16.80 33.42
CA PRO A 20 -14.31 -17.39 33.39
C PRO A 20 -14.07 -18.23 34.64
N LYS A 21 -13.36 -19.35 34.47
CA LYS A 21 -13.01 -20.27 35.55
C LYS A 21 -11.55 -20.64 35.44
N ILE A 22 -10.96 -21.06 36.55
CA ILE A 22 -9.66 -21.71 36.56
C ILE A 22 -9.74 -22.98 35.72
N VAL A 23 -8.88 -23.10 34.71
CA VAL A 23 -8.74 -24.30 33.87
C VAL A 23 -7.48 -25.04 34.25
N ASP A 24 -6.35 -24.32 34.34
CA ASP A 24 -5.07 -24.85 34.75
C ASP A 24 -4.68 -24.31 36.13
N SER A 25 -3.86 -25.05 36.89
CA SER A 25 -3.40 -24.65 38.23
C SER A 25 -2.60 -23.34 38.24
N THR A 26 -2.13 -22.88 37.09
CA THR A 26 -1.38 -21.63 36.90
C THR A 26 -2.24 -20.43 36.51
N ASP A 27 -3.56 -20.60 36.38
CA ASP A 27 -4.47 -19.54 35.94
C ASP A 27 -4.86 -18.59 37.08
N ALA A 28 -5.34 -17.40 36.72
CA ALA A 28 -6.12 -16.54 37.61
C ALA A 28 -7.39 -16.05 36.92
N VAL A 29 -8.44 -15.79 37.69
CA VAL A 29 -9.63 -15.06 37.22
C VAL A 29 -9.52 -13.63 37.72
N VAL A 30 -9.60 -12.68 36.78
CA VAL A 30 -9.51 -11.25 37.06
C VAL A 30 -10.83 -10.58 36.69
N ARG A 31 -11.46 -9.91 37.64
CA ARG A 31 -12.61 -9.02 37.35
C ARG A 31 -12.11 -7.71 36.81
N THR A 32 -12.50 -7.40 35.59
CA THR A 32 -12.07 -6.21 34.87
C THR A 32 -12.66 -4.96 35.52
N LEU A 33 -11.82 -3.97 35.80
CA LEU A 33 -12.26 -2.64 36.22
C LEU A 33 -12.27 -1.65 35.05
N ALA A 34 -11.27 -1.76 34.17
CA ALA A 34 -11.13 -0.93 33.00
C ALA A 34 -10.39 -1.68 31.89
N ALA A 35 -10.78 -1.43 30.65
CA ALA A 35 -10.15 -1.94 29.45
C ALA A 35 -10.04 -0.83 28.40
N CYS A 36 -9.02 -0.93 27.54
CA CYS A 36 -8.79 0.01 26.45
C CYS A 36 -9.27 -0.54 25.11
N VAL A 37 -9.35 0.36 24.12
CA VAL A 37 -9.43 0.03 22.71
C VAL A 37 -8.06 0.32 22.10
N CYS A 38 -7.39 -0.72 21.60
CA CYS A 38 -6.10 -0.60 20.95
C CYS A 38 -6.26 -0.22 19.48
N GLY A 39 -5.20 0.34 18.90
CA GLY A 39 -5.08 0.41 17.44
C GLY A 39 -5.19 -0.97 16.78
N SER A 40 -4.73 -2.05 17.44
CA SER A 40 -4.86 -3.42 16.91
C SER A 40 -6.30 -3.93 16.85
N ASP A 41 -7.22 -3.36 17.65
CA ASP A 41 -8.65 -3.68 17.61
C ASP A 41 -9.36 -3.01 16.43
N LEU A 42 -8.83 -1.88 15.94
CA LEU A 42 -9.43 -1.13 14.83
C LEU A 42 -9.26 -1.83 13.47
N TRP A 43 -8.20 -2.61 13.27
CA TRP A 43 -8.01 -3.36 12.02
C TRP A 43 -9.13 -4.37 11.75
N PRO A 44 -9.41 -5.33 12.66
CA PRO A 44 -10.53 -6.24 12.48
C PRO A 44 -11.87 -5.49 12.52
N TYR A 45 -12.00 -4.40 13.30
CA TYR A 45 -13.20 -3.57 13.23
C TYR A 45 -13.44 -2.99 11.82
N GLN A 46 -12.39 -2.71 11.06
CA GLN A 46 -12.49 -2.19 9.69
C GLN A 46 -12.65 -3.28 8.63
N SER A 47 -12.06 -4.47 8.82
CA SER A 47 -11.92 -5.45 7.73
C SER A 47 -12.15 -6.92 8.11
N MET A 48 -12.53 -7.24 9.35
CA MET A 48 -12.78 -8.62 9.76
C MET A 48 -13.94 -9.22 8.94
N PRO A 49 -13.74 -10.36 8.26
CA PRO A 49 -14.84 -11.08 7.61
C PRO A 49 -15.94 -11.41 8.61
N ALA A 50 -17.19 -11.40 8.16
CA ALA A 50 -18.30 -11.82 8.99
C ALA A 50 -18.15 -13.30 9.42
N THR A 51 -18.49 -13.60 10.66
CA THR A 51 -18.43 -14.93 11.26
C THR A 51 -19.68 -15.16 12.11
N ASP A 52 -20.16 -16.39 12.17
CA ASP A 52 -21.34 -16.73 12.99
C ASP A 52 -21.02 -16.91 14.48
N THR A 53 -19.73 -17.11 14.82
CA THR A 53 -19.29 -17.44 16.17
C THR A 53 -18.78 -16.25 16.97
N GLY A 54 -18.39 -15.17 16.27
CA GLY A 54 -17.82 -13.98 16.88
C GLY A 54 -16.47 -14.22 17.56
N ARG A 55 -15.74 -13.14 17.83
CA ARG A 55 -14.46 -13.16 18.54
C ARG A 55 -14.51 -12.22 19.75
N PRO A 56 -14.26 -12.72 20.98
CA PRO A 56 -14.13 -11.87 22.15
C PRO A 56 -13.03 -10.81 21.96
N MET A 57 -13.26 -9.60 22.46
CA MET A 57 -12.39 -8.46 22.23
C MET A 57 -11.59 -8.04 23.47
N GLY A 58 -10.47 -7.38 23.24
CA GLY A 58 -9.64 -6.74 24.26
C GLY A 58 -8.45 -7.56 24.71
N HIS A 59 -7.28 -6.94 24.69
CA HIS A 59 -6.03 -7.46 25.27
C HIS A 59 -5.39 -6.45 26.25
N GLU A 60 -6.03 -5.30 26.45
CA GLU A 60 -5.58 -4.23 27.34
C GLU A 60 -6.57 -4.05 28.48
N PHE A 61 -6.22 -4.55 29.66
CA PHE A 61 -7.10 -4.44 30.83
C PHE A 61 -6.32 -4.39 32.15
N LEU A 62 -6.98 -3.83 33.15
CA LEU A 62 -6.62 -3.98 34.55
C LEU A 62 -7.84 -4.41 35.37
N GLY A 63 -7.60 -5.03 36.51
CA GLY A 63 -8.67 -5.61 37.30
C GLY A 63 -8.23 -6.14 38.64
N VAL A 64 -9.18 -6.70 39.37
CA VAL A 64 -8.96 -7.31 40.69
C VAL A 64 -8.97 -8.82 40.53
N VAL A 65 -7.95 -9.48 41.06
CA VAL A 65 -7.92 -10.95 41.13
C VAL A 65 -9.07 -11.43 42.01
N GLU A 66 -9.92 -12.32 41.49
CA GLU A 66 -11.01 -12.94 42.24
C GLU A 66 -10.65 -14.34 42.70
N GLU A 67 -9.98 -15.10 41.84
CA GLU A 67 -9.59 -16.49 42.08
C GLU A 67 -8.21 -16.77 41.48
N THR A 68 -7.44 -17.65 42.12
CA THR A 68 -6.13 -18.12 41.65
C THR A 68 -6.09 -19.64 41.67
N GLY A 69 -5.45 -20.23 40.66
CA GLY A 69 -5.12 -21.65 40.65
C GLY A 69 -4.10 -22.02 41.73
N ALA A 70 -3.99 -23.32 42.01
CA ALA A 70 -3.18 -23.84 43.13
C ALA A 70 -1.66 -23.59 43.00
N ASP A 71 -1.14 -23.40 41.79
CA ASP A 71 0.29 -23.16 41.52
C ASP A 71 0.63 -21.67 41.40
N VAL A 72 -0.36 -20.77 41.54
CA VAL A 72 -0.14 -19.32 41.58
C VAL A 72 0.29 -18.91 42.98
N THR A 73 1.46 -18.28 43.08
CA THR A 73 2.10 -17.96 44.36
C THR A 73 2.37 -16.48 44.57
N GLY A 74 2.48 -15.70 43.49
CA GLY A 74 2.79 -14.27 43.53
C GLY A 74 1.58 -13.36 43.72
N LEU A 75 0.36 -13.91 43.61
CA LEU A 75 -0.90 -13.17 43.59
C LEU A 75 -1.92 -13.81 44.52
N LYS A 76 -2.89 -13.01 44.98
CA LYS A 76 -4.03 -13.49 45.77
C LYS A 76 -5.30 -12.71 45.42
N ALA A 77 -6.45 -13.28 45.78
CA ALA A 77 -7.73 -12.59 45.68
C ALA A 77 -7.68 -11.20 46.36
N GLY A 78 -8.24 -10.19 45.68
CA GLY A 78 -8.23 -8.79 46.09
C GLY A 78 -7.03 -7.98 45.57
N ASP A 79 -6.00 -8.61 44.99
CA ASP A 79 -4.89 -7.88 44.40
C ASP A 79 -5.33 -7.15 43.12
N LEU A 80 -4.98 -5.87 43.03
CA LEU A 80 -5.12 -5.09 41.80
C LEU A 80 -3.97 -5.41 40.84
N VAL A 81 -4.28 -5.77 39.61
CA VAL A 81 -3.32 -6.20 38.59
C VAL A 81 -3.57 -5.52 37.26
N VAL A 82 -2.52 -5.38 36.46
CA VAL A 82 -2.58 -5.04 35.03
C VAL A 82 -2.08 -6.22 34.21
N ALA A 83 -2.73 -6.48 33.09
CA ALA A 83 -2.32 -7.50 32.14
C ALA A 83 -1.63 -6.86 30.92
N PRO A 84 -0.48 -7.38 30.49
CA PRO A 84 0.16 -6.96 29.24
C PRO A 84 -0.56 -7.54 28.02
N PHE A 85 -0.26 -7.02 26.83
CA PHE A 85 -0.83 -7.41 25.52
C PHE A 85 -0.97 -8.93 25.26
N THR A 86 -0.04 -9.75 25.76
CA THR A 86 -0.06 -11.23 25.66
C THR A 86 0.19 -11.87 27.02
N TYR A 87 -0.38 -13.05 27.26
CA TYR A 87 -0.01 -13.87 28.41
C TYR A 87 1.24 -14.71 28.14
N SER A 88 2.05 -14.94 29.15
CA SER A 88 3.35 -15.63 29.03
C SER A 88 3.72 -16.40 30.30
N ASP A 89 4.50 -17.49 30.13
CA ASP A 89 4.92 -18.36 31.23
C ASP A 89 6.04 -17.77 32.11
N ASN A 90 6.68 -16.70 31.64
CA ASN A 90 7.84 -16.05 32.23
C ASN A 90 9.04 -16.95 32.55
N THR A 91 9.09 -18.17 32.01
CA THR A 91 10.08 -19.20 32.34
C THR A 91 10.80 -19.76 31.12
N CYS A 92 10.22 -19.66 29.92
CA CYS A 92 10.87 -20.15 28.71
C CYS A 92 12.09 -19.32 28.28
N ASP A 93 12.85 -19.84 27.32
CA ASP A 93 14.06 -19.22 26.76
C ASP A 93 13.83 -17.86 26.06
N TYR A 94 12.59 -17.55 25.66
CA TYR A 94 12.21 -16.23 25.16
C TYR A 94 11.92 -15.26 26.30
N CYS A 95 11.12 -15.67 27.29
CA CYS A 95 10.78 -14.85 28.45
C CYS A 95 12.02 -14.45 29.26
N THR A 96 12.95 -15.37 29.49
CA THR A 96 14.23 -15.09 30.18
C THR A 96 15.12 -14.07 29.44
N LYS A 97 14.85 -13.81 28.16
CA LYS A 97 15.52 -12.77 27.35
C LYS A 97 14.71 -11.48 27.22
N GLY A 98 13.57 -11.36 27.92
CA GLY A 98 12.66 -10.23 27.80
C GLY A 98 11.81 -10.21 26.53
N LEU A 99 11.62 -11.36 25.87
CA LEU A 99 10.85 -11.50 24.63
C LEU A 99 9.50 -12.20 24.88
N HIS A 100 8.75 -11.71 25.87
CA HIS A 100 7.50 -12.33 26.35
C HIS A 100 6.43 -12.48 25.25
N ILE A 101 6.38 -11.59 24.27
CA ILE A 101 5.49 -11.70 23.10
C ILE A 101 5.77 -12.92 22.20
N SER A 102 6.96 -13.52 22.35
CA SER A 102 7.39 -14.75 21.67
C SER A 102 7.44 -15.96 22.61
N CYS A 103 6.79 -15.87 23.78
CA CYS A 103 6.72 -16.96 24.74
C CYS A 103 6.29 -18.28 24.08
N ARG A 104 6.94 -19.39 24.45
CA ARG A 104 6.63 -20.71 23.87
C ARG A 104 5.26 -21.23 24.27
N ASN A 105 4.88 -20.93 25.50
CA ASN A 105 3.66 -21.42 26.14
C ASN A 105 2.60 -20.31 26.27
N GLY A 106 2.95 -19.08 25.86
CA GLY A 106 2.06 -17.92 25.92
C GLY A 106 1.09 -17.85 24.74
N GLY A 107 0.28 -16.80 24.73
CA GLY A 107 -0.74 -16.60 23.71
C GLY A 107 -1.43 -15.23 23.81
N ARG A 108 -2.57 -15.11 23.13
CA ARG A 108 -3.30 -13.85 22.96
C ARG A 108 -4.70 -13.95 23.59
N TYR A 109 -5.18 -12.85 24.15
CA TYR A 109 -6.56 -12.71 24.61
C TYR A 109 -7.53 -12.64 23.43
N GLY A 110 -8.73 -13.21 23.58
CA GLY A 110 -9.71 -13.32 22.49
C GLY A 110 -9.42 -14.42 21.47
N PHE A 111 -8.48 -15.33 21.76
CA PHE A 111 -8.09 -16.47 20.92
C PHE A 111 -7.95 -17.74 21.76
N ASP A 112 -7.89 -18.91 21.13
CA ASP A 112 -7.51 -20.19 21.74
C ASP A 112 -8.23 -20.50 23.07
N ALA A 113 -9.55 -20.26 23.12
CA ALA A 113 -10.40 -20.44 24.31
C ALA A 113 -10.01 -19.58 25.54
N VAL A 114 -9.34 -18.46 25.30
CA VAL A 114 -9.13 -17.38 26.28
C VAL A 114 -9.99 -16.19 25.85
N ASP A 115 -10.90 -15.75 26.72
CA ASP A 115 -11.72 -14.56 26.45
C ASP A 115 -10.86 -13.29 26.38
N GLY A 116 -11.45 -12.23 25.85
CA GLY A 116 -10.83 -10.91 25.79
C GLY A 116 -11.07 -10.09 27.07
N GLY A 117 -10.21 -9.11 27.31
CA GLY A 117 -10.27 -8.19 28.46
C GLY A 117 -11.42 -7.18 28.41
N GLN A 118 -12.13 -7.02 27.29
CA GLN A 118 -13.35 -6.21 27.20
C GLN A 118 -14.60 -6.99 27.64
N GLY A 119 -14.49 -7.71 28.75
CA GLY A 119 -15.58 -8.37 29.46
C GLY A 119 -15.55 -8.03 30.94
N GLU A 120 -16.61 -8.38 31.68
CA GLU A 120 -16.67 -8.10 33.13
C GLU A 120 -15.61 -8.87 33.92
N ALA A 121 -15.11 -9.99 33.39
CA ALA A 121 -13.99 -10.74 33.93
C ALA A 121 -13.21 -11.45 32.81
N VAL A 122 -12.01 -11.93 33.12
CA VAL A 122 -11.17 -12.66 32.16
C VAL A 122 -10.31 -13.69 32.89
N ARG A 123 -10.18 -14.88 32.29
CA ARG A 123 -9.20 -15.88 32.72
C ARG A 123 -7.83 -15.51 32.15
N VAL A 124 -6.83 -15.46 33.01
CA VAL A 124 -5.45 -15.14 32.64
C VAL A 124 -4.57 -16.38 32.86
N PRO A 125 -4.15 -17.06 31.78
CA PRO A 125 -3.22 -18.16 31.88
C PRO A 125 -1.84 -17.72 32.36
N TYR A 126 -1.12 -18.61 33.04
CA TYR A 126 0.22 -18.33 33.58
C TYR A 126 0.27 -17.02 34.38
N ALA A 127 -0.59 -16.90 35.39
CA ALA A 127 -0.85 -15.67 36.11
C ALA A 127 0.42 -15.03 36.69
N ASP A 128 1.26 -15.81 37.38
CA ASP A 128 2.55 -15.35 37.95
C ASP A 128 3.54 -14.86 36.87
N GLY A 129 3.41 -15.36 35.65
CA GLY A 129 4.25 -14.95 34.52
C GLY A 129 3.68 -13.78 33.70
N THR A 130 2.42 -13.42 33.93
CA THR A 130 1.68 -12.49 33.08
C THR A 130 1.26 -11.24 33.84
N LEU A 131 0.61 -11.40 34.98
CA LEU A 131 -0.03 -10.31 35.71
C LEU A 131 0.98 -9.54 36.53
N VAL A 132 0.91 -8.21 36.44
CA VAL A 132 1.74 -7.31 37.25
C VAL A 132 0.87 -6.68 38.32
N LYS A 133 1.19 -6.98 39.59
CA LYS A 133 0.53 -6.37 40.75
C LYS A 133 0.81 -4.87 40.80
N LEU A 134 -0.25 -4.08 40.91
CA LEU A 134 -0.18 -2.63 41.03
C LEU A 134 -0.09 -2.22 42.50
N PRO A 135 0.81 -1.29 42.88
CA PRO A 135 1.02 -0.88 44.27
C PRO A 135 0.00 0.18 44.73
N VAL A 136 -1.26 0.07 44.30
CA VAL A 136 -2.36 0.99 44.65
C VAL A 136 -3.66 0.22 44.89
N ALA A 137 -4.62 0.86 45.56
CA ALA A 137 -5.94 0.29 45.78
C ALA A 137 -6.80 0.32 44.50
N ALA A 138 -7.82 -0.54 44.46
CA ALA A 138 -8.72 -0.71 43.31
C ALA A 138 -9.63 0.50 43.03
N ASP A 139 -9.72 1.45 43.95
CA ASP A 139 -10.45 2.72 43.81
C ASP A 139 -9.53 3.92 43.51
N SER A 140 -8.25 3.66 43.21
CA SER A 140 -7.27 4.71 42.93
C SER A 140 -7.67 5.55 41.71
N GLU A 141 -7.59 6.87 41.83
CA GLU A 141 -7.76 7.79 40.69
C GLU A 141 -6.70 7.60 39.59
N LEU A 142 -5.62 6.85 39.87
CA LEU A 142 -4.58 6.54 38.90
C LEU A 142 -4.97 5.42 37.92
N LEU A 143 -6.10 4.73 38.10
CA LEU A 143 -6.49 3.61 37.24
C LEU A 143 -6.42 3.94 35.74
N PRO A 144 -6.94 5.08 35.23
CA PRO A 144 -6.84 5.40 33.80
C PRO A 144 -5.37 5.52 33.32
N SER A 145 -4.48 6.09 34.15
CA SER A 145 -3.06 6.19 33.82
C SER A 145 -2.34 4.85 33.90
N LEU A 146 -2.68 4.02 34.89
CA LEU A 146 -2.10 2.69 35.06
C LEU A 146 -2.55 1.72 33.96
N LEU A 147 -3.74 1.91 33.40
CA LEU A 147 -4.22 1.13 32.26
C LEU A 147 -3.32 1.28 31.03
N ALA A 148 -2.66 2.43 30.85
CA ALA A 148 -1.69 2.61 29.77
C ALA A 148 -0.49 1.64 29.86
N LEU A 149 -0.21 1.07 31.04
CA LEU A 149 0.83 0.06 31.23
C LEU A 149 0.47 -1.31 30.64
N SER A 150 -0.80 -1.55 30.27
CA SER A 150 -1.22 -2.80 29.62
C SER A 150 -0.67 -2.94 28.19
N ASP A 151 -0.43 -1.82 27.49
CA ASP A 151 0.20 -1.83 26.16
C ASP A 151 0.97 -0.52 25.87
N VAL A 152 0.26 0.56 25.52
CA VAL A 152 0.88 1.70 24.81
C VAL A 152 2.08 2.32 25.54
N MET A 153 2.05 2.39 26.88
CA MET A 153 3.16 2.90 27.68
C MET A 153 4.34 1.93 27.71
N THR A 154 4.08 0.63 27.88
CA THR A 154 5.16 -0.38 27.89
C THR A 154 5.75 -0.57 26.50
N THR A 155 4.95 -0.49 25.44
CA THR A 155 5.39 -0.52 24.04
C THR A 155 6.25 0.69 23.69
N GLY A 156 5.79 1.92 24.00
CA GLY A 156 6.59 3.13 23.82
C GLY A 156 7.89 3.12 24.65
N HIS A 157 7.82 2.62 25.89
CA HIS A 157 8.99 2.46 26.74
C HIS A 157 9.99 1.44 26.19
N HIS A 158 9.50 0.29 25.73
CA HIS A 158 10.33 -0.73 25.08
C HIS A 158 11.07 -0.13 23.89
N GLY A 159 10.39 0.66 23.05
CA GLY A 159 11.03 1.33 21.91
C GLY A 159 12.16 2.27 22.29
N ALA A 160 12.00 3.02 23.38
CA ALA A 160 13.06 3.89 23.87
C ALA A 160 14.26 3.07 24.41
N VAL A 161 14.00 1.97 25.12
CA VAL A 161 15.05 1.08 25.65
C VAL A 161 15.80 0.36 24.54
N THR A 162 15.10 -0.20 23.54
CA THR A 162 15.72 -0.91 22.41
C THR A 162 16.43 0.03 21.44
N ALA A 163 15.95 1.27 21.29
CA ALA A 163 16.70 2.34 20.61
C ALA A 163 17.95 2.75 21.39
N ARG A 164 18.04 2.38 22.68
CA ARG A 164 19.11 2.75 23.63
C ARG A 164 19.16 4.24 23.89
N VAL A 165 18.01 4.82 24.17
CA VAL A 165 17.90 6.22 24.62
C VAL A 165 18.54 6.36 26.01
N GLY A 166 19.35 7.39 26.17
CA GLY A 166 19.98 7.77 27.43
C GLY A 166 20.12 9.28 27.60
N ARG A 167 20.82 9.67 28.67
CA ARG A 167 21.05 11.07 29.02
C ARG A 167 21.83 11.81 27.93
N GLY A 168 21.31 12.94 27.45
CA GLY A 168 21.96 13.77 26.44
C GLY A 168 21.59 13.42 24.99
N ASP A 169 20.81 12.36 24.77
CA ASP A 169 20.46 11.95 23.41
C ASP A 169 19.48 12.92 22.74
N ALA A 170 19.63 13.04 21.42
CA ALA A 170 18.58 13.52 20.52
C ALA A 170 17.81 12.32 19.95
N VAL A 171 16.49 12.31 20.14
CA VAL A 171 15.62 11.19 19.77
C VAL A 171 14.56 11.67 18.79
N LEU A 172 14.37 10.93 17.70
CA LEU A 172 13.21 11.08 16.82
C LEU A 172 12.15 10.05 17.19
N VAL A 173 10.93 10.53 17.44
CA VAL A 173 9.73 9.69 17.53
C VAL A 173 8.90 9.91 16.28
N VAL A 174 8.74 8.87 15.46
CA VAL A 174 7.91 8.90 14.25
C VAL A 174 6.52 8.38 14.60
N GLY A 175 5.52 9.25 14.51
CA GLY A 175 4.11 8.96 14.82
C GLY A 175 3.61 9.66 16.08
N ASP A 176 2.47 10.34 15.97
CA ASP A 176 1.80 11.09 17.05
C ASP A 176 0.61 10.33 17.68
N GLY A 177 0.53 9.01 17.48
CA GLY A 177 -0.45 8.14 18.15
C GLY A 177 -0.08 7.83 19.61
N ALA A 178 -0.92 7.06 20.31
CA ALA A 178 -0.74 6.75 21.73
C ALA A 178 0.64 6.15 22.07
N VAL A 179 1.13 5.20 21.26
CA VAL A 179 2.47 4.61 21.42
C VAL A 179 3.57 5.66 21.23
N GLY A 180 3.46 6.53 20.22
CA GLY A 180 4.43 7.59 19.98
C GLY A 180 4.47 8.61 21.11
N LEU A 181 3.31 9.03 21.62
CA LEU A 181 3.21 9.91 22.78
C LEU A 181 3.80 9.28 24.04
N CYS A 182 3.58 7.98 24.26
CA CYS A 182 4.23 7.25 25.35
C CYS A 182 5.75 7.09 25.15
N ALA A 183 6.21 6.95 23.90
CA ALA A 183 7.62 6.94 23.58
C ALA A 183 8.29 8.30 23.89
N VAL A 184 7.60 9.42 23.71
CA VAL A 184 8.05 10.75 24.14
C VAL A 184 8.24 10.80 25.66
N ILE A 185 7.24 10.34 26.43
CA ILE A 185 7.33 10.24 27.91
C ILE A 185 8.54 9.38 28.31
N ALA A 186 8.69 8.22 27.68
CA ALA A 186 9.76 7.29 27.97
C ALA A 186 11.14 7.86 27.63
N ALA A 187 11.30 8.52 26.48
CA ALA A 187 12.55 9.15 26.07
C ALA A 187 12.96 10.26 27.05
N LYS A 188 12.02 11.12 27.46
CA LYS A 188 12.26 12.16 28.47
C LYS A 188 12.67 11.54 29.81
N ARG A 189 11.97 10.50 30.27
CA ARG A 189 12.30 9.79 31.51
C ARG A 189 13.70 9.17 31.48
N LEU A 190 14.14 8.68 30.33
CA LEU A 190 15.48 8.11 30.13
C LEU A 190 16.58 9.17 29.95
N GLY A 191 16.20 10.45 29.90
CA GLY A 191 17.13 11.58 29.91
C GLY A 191 17.46 12.19 28.55
N ALA A 192 16.69 11.89 27.50
CA ALA A 192 16.85 12.56 26.21
C ALA A 192 16.72 14.09 26.39
N GLU A 193 17.67 14.84 25.86
CA GLU A 193 17.69 16.31 25.95
C GLU A 193 16.88 16.94 24.82
N ARG A 194 16.82 16.27 23.67
CA ARG A 194 16.03 16.70 22.53
C ARG A 194 15.14 15.58 22.03
N ILE A 195 13.85 15.86 21.91
CA ILE A 195 12.85 14.87 21.46
C ILE A 195 12.06 15.51 20.33
N VAL A 196 12.32 15.06 19.10
CA VAL A 196 11.60 15.49 17.91
C VAL A 196 10.43 14.55 17.69
N LEU A 197 9.20 15.07 17.75
CA LEU A 197 7.99 14.32 17.43
C LEU A 197 7.59 14.61 15.98
N ALA A 198 7.71 13.62 15.09
CA ALA A 198 7.21 13.72 13.73
C ALA A 198 5.73 13.32 13.68
N GLY A 199 4.86 14.32 13.50
CA GLY A 199 3.41 14.18 13.57
C GLY A 199 2.69 15.45 13.11
N ARG A 200 1.47 15.30 12.60
CA ARG A 200 0.70 16.40 11.97
C ARG A 200 -0.60 16.74 12.68
N HIS A 201 -1.06 15.89 13.59
CA HIS A 201 -2.33 16.11 14.27
C HIS A 201 -2.10 17.07 15.43
N GLU A 202 -2.39 18.36 15.23
CA GLU A 202 -2.06 19.44 16.18
C GLU A 202 -2.48 19.17 17.62
N VAL A 203 -3.68 18.58 17.83
CA VAL A 203 -4.16 18.18 19.17
C VAL A 203 -3.21 17.20 19.83
N ARG A 204 -2.72 16.21 19.08
CA ARG A 204 -1.82 15.16 19.59
C ARG A 204 -0.40 15.67 19.75
N THR A 205 0.10 16.48 18.82
CA THR A 205 1.46 17.02 18.89
C THR A 205 1.59 18.09 19.97
N THR A 206 0.52 18.83 20.28
CA THR A 206 0.44 19.71 21.45
C THR A 206 0.59 18.90 22.74
N LEU A 207 -0.18 17.82 22.89
CA LEU A 207 -0.01 16.89 24.02
C LEU A 207 1.40 16.27 24.06
N GLY A 208 1.98 15.98 22.90
CA GLY A 208 3.36 15.52 22.79
C GLY A 208 4.37 16.51 23.38
N ARG A 209 4.18 17.82 23.19
CA ARG A 209 5.01 18.85 23.83
C ARG A 209 4.85 18.84 25.34
N ASP A 210 3.62 18.77 25.84
CA ASP A 210 3.34 18.69 27.29
C ASP A 210 4.03 17.47 27.92
N PHE A 211 4.05 16.35 27.19
CA PHE A 211 4.72 15.12 27.60
C PHE A 211 6.24 15.16 27.51
N GLY A 212 6.83 16.04 26.69
CA GLY A 212 8.27 16.21 26.63
C GLY A 212 8.90 16.44 25.27
N ALA A 213 8.12 16.44 24.18
CA ALA A 213 8.66 16.76 22.86
C ALA A 213 9.19 18.20 22.85
N THR A 214 10.45 18.37 22.47
CA THR A 214 11.09 19.69 22.35
C THR A 214 10.77 20.34 21.02
N ASP A 215 10.58 19.51 19.98
CA ASP A 215 10.33 19.94 18.62
C ASP A 215 9.22 19.08 18.02
N VAL A 216 8.44 19.67 17.10
CA VAL A 216 7.46 18.95 16.29
C VAL A 216 7.75 19.24 14.83
N VAL A 217 7.74 18.18 14.02
CA VAL A 217 7.87 18.24 12.56
C VAL A 217 6.59 17.68 11.96
N ALA A 218 5.84 18.53 11.25
CA ALA A 218 4.57 18.16 10.62
C ALA A 218 4.75 17.65 9.19
N GLU A 219 5.84 18.07 8.56
CA GLU A 219 6.29 17.72 7.23
C GLU A 219 6.56 16.20 7.13
N ARG A 220 6.38 15.64 5.92
CA ARG A 220 6.52 14.20 5.65
C ARG A 220 7.50 13.95 4.51
N GLY A 221 7.86 12.69 4.32
CA GLY A 221 8.76 12.28 3.24
C GLY A 221 10.11 12.99 3.33
N GLU A 222 10.65 13.40 2.20
CA GLU A 222 11.95 14.06 2.11
C GLU A 222 11.99 15.41 2.82
N GLU A 223 10.90 16.19 2.76
CA GLU A 223 10.80 17.48 3.46
C GLU A 223 10.86 17.29 4.98
N GLY A 224 10.12 16.31 5.50
CA GLY A 224 10.21 15.94 6.91
C GLY A 224 11.61 15.48 7.32
N ILE A 225 12.28 14.66 6.49
CA ILE A 225 13.66 14.24 6.73
C ILE A 225 14.61 15.43 6.74
N ALA A 226 14.50 16.33 5.76
CA ALA A 226 15.31 17.52 5.65
C ALA A 226 15.12 18.43 6.86
N ARG A 227 13.87 18.66 7.28
CA ARG A 227 13.54 19.46 8.46
C ARG A 227 14.10 18.86 9.75
N ILE A 228 13.97 17.55 9.93
CA ILE A 228 14.56 16.84 11.09
C ILE A 228 16.08 17.01 11.09
N ARG A 229 16.74 16.84 9.93
CA ARG A 229 18.19 17.00 9.79
C ARG A 229 18.65 18.43 10.00
N GLU A 230 17.90 19.42 9.53
CA GLU A 230 18.17 20.84 9.77
C GLU A 230 18.11 21.15 11.27
N LEU A 231 17.09 20.64 11.96
CA LEU A 231 16.91 20.84 13.39
C LEU A 231 18.02 20.16 14.20
N THR A 232 18.39 18.92 13.86
CA THR A 232 19.19 18.05 14.74
C THR A 232 20.61 17.74 14.26
N GLY A 233 20.92 17.98 12.99
CA GLY A 233 22.10 17.41 12.31
C GLY A 233 21.93 15.93 11.92
N GLY A 234 20.76 15.33 12.21
CA GLY A 234 20.51 13.88 12.20
C GLY A 234 20.45 13.33 13.63
N VAL A 235 19.78 12.19 13.80
CA VAL A 235 19.58 11.56 15.12
C VAL A 235 20.21 10.18 15.20
N ASP A 236 20.79 9.83 16.35
CA ASP A 236 21.34 8.49 16.56
C ASP A 236 20.27 7.47 17.00
N LYS A 237 19.10 7.96 17.44
CA LYS A 237 18.05 7.18 18.07
C LYS A 237 16.72 7.49 17.42
N VAL A 238 16.07 6.48 16.84
CA VAL A 238 14.73 6.62 16.27
C VAL A 238 13.79 5.58 16.87
N ILE A 239 12.58 6.02 17.21
CA ILE A 239 11.47 5.18 17.61
C ILE A 239 10.38 5.34 16.55
N GLU A 240 10.09 4.27 15.80
CA GLU A 240 9.10 4.24 14.73
C GLU A 240 7.83 3.56 15.24
N ALA A 241 6.73 4.32 15.34
CA ALA A 241 5.49 3.91 16.00
C ALA A 241 4.25 3.95 15.09
N VAL A 242 4.43 3.92 13.77
CA VAL A 242 3.36 4.02 12.75
C VAL A 242 3.22 2.71 11.96
N GLY A 243 4.32 2.15 11.47
CA GLY A 243 4.36 0.88 10.73
C GLY A 243 4.18 1.00 9.22
N THR A 244 4.00 2.21 8.68
CA THR A 244 3.92 2.48 7.23
C THR A 244 5.30 2.49 6.59
N ARG A 245 5.35 2.29 5.27
CA ARG A 245 6.61 2.41 4.50
C ARG A 245 7.21 3.81 4.61
N GLN A 246 6.39 4.84 4.46
CA GLN A 246 6.80 6.24 4.59
C GLN A 246 7.42 6.54 5.96
N ALA A 247 6.83 6.05 7.06
CA ALA A 247 7.37 6.26 8.41
C ALA A 247 8.75 5.60 8.58
N LEU A 248 8.93 4.41 8.00
CA LEU A 248 10.22 3.73 7.97
C LEU A 248 11.25 4.49 7.13
N ASP A 249 10.86 5.03 5.98
CA ASP A 249 11.75 5.83 5.14
C ASP A 249 12.13 7.14 5.84
N THR A 250 11.21 7.79 6.57
CA THR A 250 11.53 8.93 7.46
C THR A 250 12.53 8.55 8.54
N ALA A 251 12.33 7.41 9.22
CA ALA A 251 13.25 6.92 10.23
C ALA A 251 14.66 6.66 9.65
N LEU A 252 14.74 5.99 8.50
CA LEU A 252 15.99 5.70 7.79
C LEU A 252 16.66 6.97 7.25
N GLY A 253 15.87 7.94 6.80
CA GLY A 253 16.33 9.20 6.28
C GLY A 253 16.90 10.11 7.36
N ALA A 254 16.32 10.11 8.55
CA ALA A 254 16.74 10.96 9.66
C ALA A 254 17.87 10.35 10.51
N VAL A 255 17.97 9.01 10.58
CA VAL A 255 18.99 8.35 11.40
C VAL A 255 20.41 8.58 10.87
N LEU A 256 21.36 8.78 11.77
CA LEU A 256 22.78 8.83 11.44
C LEU A 256 23.33 7.43 11.15
N ASN A 257 24.41 7.37 10.37
CA ASN A 257 25.10 6.11 10.10
C ASN A 257 25.60 5.49 11.41
N GLY A 258 25.26 4.22 11.66
CA GLY A 258 25.54 3.54 12.93
C GLY A 258 24.50 3.78 14.04
N GLY A 259 23.50 4.62 13.79
CA GLY A 259 22.36 4.84 14.69
C GLY A 259 21.43 3.61 14.79
N THR A 260 20.44 3.72 15.67
CA THR A 260 19.50 2.65 16.01
C THR A 260 18.06 3.07 15.71
N ILE A 261 17.32 2.19 15.03
CA ILE A 261 15.88 2.34 14.83
C ILE A 261 15.18 1.23 15.60
N SER A 262 14.38 1.60 16.60
CA SER A 262 13.39 0.69 17.19
C SER A 262 12.09 0.79 16.42
N ARG A 263 11.69 -0.31 15.78
CA ARG A 263 10.45 -0.42 14.99
C ARG A 263 9.37 -1.10 15.82
N LEU A 264 8.39 -0.31 16.24
CA LEU A 264 7.23 -0.75 17.02
C LEU A 264 5.96 -0.84 16.16
N GLY A 265 5.83 0.03 15.16
CA GLY A 265 4.66 0.08 14.30
C GLY A 265 4.39 -1.26 13.60
N VAL A 266 3.16 -1.75 13.71
CA VAL A 266 2.74 -3.00 13.06
C VAL A 266 2.90 -2.85 11.55
N PRO A 267 3.73 -3.68 10.88
CA PRO A 267 4.03 -3.52 9.45
C PRO A 267 2.78 -3.57 8.57
N GLN A 268 2.57 -2.53 7.78
CA GLN A 268 1.51 -2.51 6.75
C GLN A 268 1.96 -3.14 5.41
N VAL A 269 3.25 -3.48 5.30
CA VAL A 269 3.86 -4.13 4.13
C VAL A 269 4.93 -5.14 4.57
N ARG A 270 5.03 -6.28 3.87
CA ARG A 270 6.12 -7.26 4.03
C ARG A 270 7.35 -6.80 3.23
N ALA A 271 8.23 -5.99 3.79
CA ALA A 271 9.52 -5.69 3.16
C ALA A 271 10.67 -5.55 4.17
N GLY A 272 11.83 -6.12 3.82
CA GLY A 272 13.10 -6.05 4.56
C GLY A 272 13.84 -4.72 4.37
N VAL A 273 14.85 -4.47 5.21
CA VAL A 273 15.60 -3.20 5.27
C VAL A 273 17.03 -3.40 4.75
N ASP A 274 17.42 -2.67 3.70
CA ASP A 274 18.73 -2.74 3.01
C ASP A 274 19.72 -1.60 3.39
N ARG A 275 19.75 -1.15 4.66
CA ARG A 275 20.77 -0.19 5.15
C ARG A 275 21.56 -0.74 6.35
N PRO A 276 22.84 -0.36 6.53
CA PRO A 276 23.65 -0.75 7.70
C PRO A 276 23.22 0.05 8.95
N CYS A 277 22.02 -0.24 9.46
CA CYS A 277 21.51 0.25 10.73
C CYS A 277 20.89 -0.92 11.50
N ARG A 278 20.94 -0.90 12.84
CA ARG A 278 20.28 -1.96 13.63
C ARG A 278 18.79 -1.63 13.71
N VAL A 279 17.98 -2.46 13.06
CA VAL A 279 16.53 -2.43 13.17
C VAL A 279 16.10 -3.49 14.17
N HIS A 280 15.55 -3.05 15.30
CA HIS A 280 14.87 -3.94 16.25
C HIS A 280 13.38 -3.95 15.90
N ALA A 281 12.87 -5.08 15.40
CA ALA A 281 11.45 -5.26 15.09
C ALA A 281 10.82 -6.27 16.05
N GLN A 282 9.64 -5.95 16.58
CA GLN A 282 8.77 -6.97 17.17
C GLN A 282 8.13 -7.75 16.02
N HIS A 283 8.45 -9.04 15.87
CA HIS A 283 7.83 -9.92 14.88
C HIS A 283 6.82 -10.84 15.56
N HIS A 284 5.56 -10.81 15.12
CA HIS A 284 4.60 -11.87 15.37
C HIS A 284 4.82 -12.98 14.32
N PRO A 285 5.19 -14.21 14.71
CA PRO A 285 5.13 -15.33 13.79
C PRO A 285 3.67 -15.73 13.57
N ASP A 286 3.15 -15.52 12.36
CA ASP A 286 1.91 -16.12 11.88
C ASP A 286 2.11 -17.65 11.84
N ARG A 287 1.55 -18.37 12.82
CA ARG A 287 1.61 -19.83 12.89
C ARG A 287 0.26 -20.41 12.47
N ARG A 288 0.05 -20.56 11.16
CA ARG A 288 -0.78 -21.68 10.67
C ARG A 288 0.04 -22.96 10.86
N ARG A 289 -0.24 -23.71 11.93
CA ARG A 289 0.28 -25.07 12.11
C ARG A 289 -0.72 -26.06 11.51
N GLU A 290 -0.35 -26.69 10.41
CA GLU A 290 -0.91 -28.01 10.08
C GLU A 290 -0.45 -29.03 11.16
N PRO A 291 -1.32 -29.97 11.57
CA PRO A 291 -0.92 -31.00 12.51
C PRO A 291 -0.07 -32.06 11.80
N ARG A 292 1.19 -32.23 12.21
CA ARG A 292 1.98 -33.43 11.86
C ARG A 292 2.20 -34.31 13.10
N PRO A 293 2.14 -35.65 12.95
CA PRO A 293 2.12 -36.57 14.09
C PRO A 293 3.50 -36.74 14.71
N ARG A 294 3.47 -37.04 16.02
CA ARG A 294 4.64 -37.32 16.88
C ARG A 294 5.47 -38.49 16.35
N LEU A 295 6.79 -38.31 16.31
CA LEU A 295 7.76 -39.41 16.32
C LEU A 295 8.81 -39.15 17.41
N TYR A 296 8.99 -40.15 18.28
CA TYR A 296 9.97 -40.22 19.37
C TYR A 296 11.36 -40.67 18.84
N PRO A 297 12.45 -40.57 19.65
CA PRO A 297 13.77 -40.21 19.17
C PRO A 297 14.71 -41.41 18.89
N GLY A 298 15.64 -41.21 17.97
CA GLY A 298 16.73 -42.14 17.67
C GLY A 298 18.09 -41.45 17.52
N THR A 299 18.93 -41.68 18.52
CA THR A 299 20.39 -41.90 18.50
C THR A 299 21.39 -40.89 17.91
N ALA A 300 22.19 -40.39 18.85
CA ALA A 300 23.56 -39.86 18.83
C ALA A 300 24.50 -40.24 17.66
N GLY A 301 25.35 -39.27 17.29
CA GLY A 301 26.64 -39.47 16.61
C GLY A 301 27.56 -38.26 16.79
N ARG A 302 28.74 -38.46 17.40
CA ARG A 302 29.75 -37.46 17.79
C ARG A 302 30.79 -37.17 16.68
N ARG A 303 31.11 -35.87 16.48
CA ARG A 303 32.45 -35.19 16.32
C ARG A 303 33.46 -35.68 15.23
N PRO A 304 34.61 -34.99 14.99
CA PRO A 304 34.91 -33.55 14.81
C PRO A 304 35.91 -33.29 13.63
N GLY A 305 36.30 -32.04 13.34
CA GLY A 305 37.53 -31.78 12.56
C GLY A 305 37.77 -30.34 12.08
N ARG A 306 38.77 -29.67 12.66
CA ARG A 306 39.35 -28.38 12.23
C ARG A 306 40.17 -28.54 10.94
N HIS A 307 40.32 -27.47 10.15
CA HIS A 307 41.63 -27.04 9.62
C HIS A 307 41.62 -25.58 9.15
N HIS A 308 42.83 -25.06 8.96
CA HIS A 308 43.29 -23.67 9.13
C HIS A 308 44.03 -23.25 7.85
N ARG A 309 44.19 -21.93 7.63
CA ARG A 309 45.11 -21.24 6.68
C ARG A 309 44.63 -21.18 5.22
N SER A 310 44.90 -20.14 4.40
CA SER A 310 45.76 -18.96 4.48
C SER A 310 45.43 -17.99 3.31
N ARG A 311 45.69 -16.68 3.51
CA ARG A 311 45.75 -15.63 2.47
C ARG A 311 46.89 -15.85 1.48
N PRO A 312 46.90 -15.13 0.34
CA PRO A 312 48.05 -14.26 0.09
C PRO A 312 47.70 -12.82 -0.36
N ARG A 313 48.73 -11.97 -0.28
CA ARG A 313 48.74 -10.51 -0.41
C ARG A 313 49.01 -10.03 -1.85
N LEU A 314 48.49 -8.83 -2.11
CA LEU A 314 48.87 -7.77 -3.06
C LEU A 314 50.38 -7.63 -3.38
N ARG A 315 50.69 -7.11 -4.59
CA ARG A 315 51.48 -5.87 -4.82
C ARG A 315 51.44 -5.39 -6.31
N PRO A 316 51.83 -4.13 -6.61
CA PRO A 316 51.18 -3.21 -7.57
C PRO A 316 52.11 -2.73 -8.72
N HIS A 317 51.62 -1.93 -9.69
CA HIS A 317 52.40 -0.92 -10.48
C HIS A 317 51.39 0.02 -11.22
N LEU A 318 51.34 1.32 -10.91
CA LEU A 318 52.11 2.49 -11.40
C LEU A 318 51.51 3.21 -12.63
N HIS A 319 51.22 4.51 -12.46
CA HIS A 319 50.83 5.50 -13.47
C HIS A 319 51.93 5.78 -14.51
N PRO A 320 51.57 6.43 -15.64
CA PRO A 320 52.05 7.81 -15.81
C PRO A 320 51.03 8.78 -16.47
N ARG A 321 51.24 10.07 -16.18
CA ARG A 321 50.89 11.29 -16.95
C ARG A 321 52.22 12.09 -17.10
N PRO A 322 52.32 13.22 -17.82
CA PRO A 322 51.36 13.96 -18.66
C PRO A 322 51.96 14.36 -20.05
N ASP A 323 51.19 15.05 -20.90
CA ASP A 323 51.68 16.32 -21.47
C ASP A 323 50.57 17.16 -22.13
N ALA A 324 50.75 18.48 -21.98
CA ALA A 324 49.87 19.55 -22.40
C ALA A 324 50.20 20.05 -23.81
N LYS A 325 49.20 20.57 -24.54
CA LYS A 325 49.38 21.69 -25.49
C LYS A 325 48.14 22.58 -25.53
N ARG A 326 48.45 23.85 -25.73
CA ARG A 326 47.68 25.08 -25.51
C ARG A 326 47.35 25.68 -26.88
N LEU A 327 46.22 26.40 -27.01
CA LEU A 327 46.08 27.76 -27.59
C LEU A 327 44.79 28.00 -28.40
N SER A 328 44.12 29.10 -28.01
CA SER A 328 43.40 30.14 -28.79
C SER A 328 42.28 29.74 -29.77
N GLY A 329 41.15 30.44 -29.90
CA GLY A 329 40.73 31.75 -29.41
C GLY A 329 39.53 32.24 -30.24
N HIS A 330 38.79 33.22 -29.69
CA HIS A 330 37.81 34.12 -30.32
C HIS A 330 36.47 33.57 -30.85
N GLY A 331 35.39 34.24 -30.43
CA GLY A 331 34.02 34.00 -30.87
C GLY A 331 33.40 35.16 -31.66
N ARG A 332 32.32 34.84 -32.40
CA ARG A 332 31.13 35.64 -32.80
C ARG A 332 30.38 34.90 -33.95
N PRO A 333 29.12 35.24 -34.28
CA PRO A 333 27.81 34.99 -33.62
C PRO A 333 26.96 33.94 -34.42
N PRO A 334 25.71 33.58 -34.02
CA PRO A 334 24.94 32.55 -34.75
C PRO A 334 24.22 33.14 -35.98
N GLY A 335 24.32 32.45 -37.12
CA GLY A 335 23.53 32.68 -38.34
C GLY A 335 22.28 31.78 -38.40
N PRO A 336 21.36 32.01 -39.36
CA PRO A 336 19.99 31.51 -39.30
C PRO A 336 19.87 30.01 -39.62
N GLN A 337 18.87 29.38 -39.00
CA GLN A 337 18.53 27.97 -39.16
C GLN A 337 18.12 27.66 -40.60
N GLY A 338 18.83 26.70 -41.23
CA GLY A 338 18.41 26.06 -42.48
C GLY A 338 17.35 24.96 -42.22
N PRO A 339 16.64 24.50 -43.26
CA PRO A 339 15.50 23.61 -43.11
C PRO A 339 15.92 22.20 -42.68
N HIS A 340 15.11 21.59 -41.82
CA HIS A 340 15.28 20.22 -41.33
C HIS A 340 15.29 19.19 -42.50
N PRO A 341 16.06 18.10 -42.39
CA PRO A 341 16.07 17.04 -43.40
C PRO A 341 14.75 16.24 -43.38
N PRO A 342 14.35 15.63 -44.50
CA PRO A 342 13.09 14.89 -44.60
C PRO A 342 13.13 13.61 -43.75
N LEU A 343 11.97 13.29 -43.15
CA LEU A 343 11.70 12.08 -42.39
C LEU A 343 12.05 10.82 -43.21
N THR A 344 13.05 10.08 -42.74
CA THR A 344 13.37 8.75 -43.27
C THR A 344 12.28 7.76 -42.87
N THR A 345 11.70 7.08 -43.84
CA THR A 345 10.75 5.98 -43.65
C THR A 345 11.45 4.82 -42.93
N ARG A 346 11.07 4.57 -41.67
CA ARG A 346 11.53 3.38 -40.92
C ARG A 346 10.92 2.11 -41.54
N THR A 347 11.73 1.06 -41.69
CA THR A 347 11.24 -0.25 -42.13
C THR A 347 10.65 -1.01 -40.94
N ALA A 348 9.78 -2.00 -41.18
CA ALA A 348 9.11 -2.79 -40.14
C ALA A 348 10.05 -3.51 -39.14
N LYS A 349 11.37 -3.57 -39.43
CA LYS A 349 12.40 -4.13 -38.54
C LYS A 349 12.89 -3.18 -37.44
N ASP A 350 12.55 -1.90 -37.51
CA ASP A 350 13.05 -0.86 -36.59
C ASP A 350 12.00 -0.39 -35.57
N ILE A 351 10.86 -1.09 -35.46
CA ILE A 351 9.83 -0.80 -34.45
C ILE A 351 10.27 -1.43 -33.12
N PRO A 352 10.49 -0.66 -32.05
CA PRO A 352 10.78 -1.21 -30.73
C PRO A 352 9.69 -2.21 -30.34
N LEU A 353 10.09 -3.40 -29.86
CA LEU A 353 9.14 -4.43 -29.44
C LEU A 353 8.25 -3.85 -28.33
N MET A 354 6.95 -3.65 -28.63
CA MET A 354 5.98 -3.13 -27.67
C MET A 354 5.95 -4.05 -26.44
N GLN A 355 6.15 -3.48 -25.25
CA GLN A 355 6.08 -4.26 -24.02
C GLN A 355 4.62 -4.63 -23.73
N THR A 356 4.40 -5.84 -23.23
CA THR A 356 3.09 -6.35 -22.81
C THR A 356 3.07 -6.63 -21.31
N VAL A 357 1.86 -6.73 -20.77
CA VAL A 357 1.58 -7.26 -19.43
C VAL A 357 0.62 -8.43 -19.55
N THR A 358 0.84 -9.47 -18.73
CA THR A 358 -0.05 -10.62 -18.63
C THR A 358 -1.15 -10.31 -17.61
N LEU A 359 -2.41 -10.35 -18.05
CA LEU A 359 -3.56 -10.20 -17.17
C LEU A 359 -3.76 -11.46 -16.29
N ASN A 360 -4.57 -11.37 -15.24
CA ASN A 360 -4.81 -12.48 -14.30
C ASN A 360 -5.39 -13.76 -14.93
N ASN A 361 -5.94 -13.66 -16.14
CA ASN A 361 -6.48 -14.77 -16.92
C ASN A 361 -5.53 -15.23 -18.06
N GLY A 362 -4.29 -14.72 -18.11
CA GLY A 362 -3.27 -15.11 -19.07
C GLY A 362 -3.31 -14.38 -20.42
N VAL A 363 -4.26 -13.45 -20.62
CA VAL A 363 -4.30 -12.62 -21.83
C VAL A 363 -3.15 -11.60 -21.81
N GLU A 364 -2.44 -11.46 -22.93
CA GLU A 364 -1.38 -10.45 -23.09
C GLU A 364 -1.99 -9.12 -23.55
N MET A 365 -1.70 -8.05 -22.81
CA MET A 365 -2.17 -6.69 -23.09
C MET A 365 -0.98 -5.76 -23.38
N PRO A 366 -0.97 -4.99 -24.48
CA PRO A 366 0.06 -3.98 -24.70
C PRO A 366 0.09 -2.93 -23.58
N LEU A 367 1.29 -2.59 -23.11
CA LEU A 367 1.49 -1.63 -22.00
C LEU A 367 1.19 -0.18 -22.40
N LEU A 368 1.16 0.10 -23.71
CA LEU A 368 0.80 1.40 -24.25
C LEU A 368 -0.19 1.24 -25.42
N GLY A 369 -1.29 1.99 -25.35
CA GLY A 369 -2.38 1.99 -26.32
C GLY A 369 -2.79 3.37 -26.77
N PHE A 370 -3.89 3.43 -27.51
CA PHE A 370 -4.42 4.66 -28.08
C PHE A 370 -5.90 4.83 -27.72
N GLY A 371 -6.21 5.91 -27.00
CA GLY A 371 -7.58 6.25 -26.60
C GLY A 371 -8.24 7.24 -27.56
N VAL A 372 -9.55 7.06 -27.83
CA VAL A 372 -10.32 7.91 -28.77
C VAL A 372 -11.35 8.83 -28.11
N TYR A 373 -11.28 9.01 -26.79
CA TYR A 373 -12.19 9.91 -26.08
C TYR A 373 -12.09 11.35 -26.61
N GLN A 374 -13.25 11.99 -26.82
CA GLN A 374 -13.39 13.32 -27.42
C GLN A 374 -12.77 13.49 -28.82
N ILE A 375 -12.60 12.40 -29.59
CA ILE A 375 -12.36 12.50 -31.04
C ILE A 375 -13.72 12.38 -31.73
N PRO A 376 -14.16 13.38 -32.51
CA PRO A 376 -15.37 13.28 -33.32
C PRO A 376 -15.32 12.04 -34.23
N ALA A 377 -16.47 11.43 -34.52
CA ALA A 377 -16.53 10.18 -35.27
C ALA A 377 -15.92 10.32 -36.68
N GLU A 378 -16.06 11.49 -37.30
CA GLU A 378 -15.49 11.85 -38.60
C GLU A 378 -13.95 11.89 -38.61
N ASP A 379 -13.32 12.20 -37.47
CA ASP A 379 -11.87 12.24 -37.32
C ASP A 379 -11.30 10.93 -36.75
N THR A 380 -12.15 10.11 -36.11
CA THR A 380 -11.72 8.92 -35.37
C THR A 380 -11.09 7.88 -36.29
N GLU A 381 -11.68 7.63 -37.47
CA GLU A 381 -11.15 6.63 -38.41
C GLU A 381 -9.73 6.97 -38.87
N ARG A 382 -9.49 8.24 -39.21
CA ARG A 382 -8.17 8.76 -39.57
C ARG A 382 -7.19 8.65 -38.41
N ALA A 383 -7.57 9.12 -37.22
CA ALA A 383 -6.70 9.10 -36.05
C ALA A 383 -6.29 7.68 -35.63
N VAL A 384 -7.22 6.72 -35.68
CA VAL A 384 -6.91 5.31 -35.41
C VAL A 384 -6.01 4.73 -36.50
N SER A 385 -6.26 5.03 -37.77
CA SER A 385 -5.40 4.58 -38.87
C SER A 385 -3.96 5.09 -38.74
N GLU A 386 -3.80 6.37 -38.38
CA GLU A 386 -2.49 6.98 -38.09
C GLU A 386 -1.81 6.33 -36.87
N ALA A 387 -2.55 6.02 -35.80
CA ALA A 387 -2.02 5.33 -34.63
C ALA A 387 -1.59 3.89 -34.97
N LEU A 388 -2.39 3.13 -35.71
CA LEU A 388 -2.02 1.79 -36.17
C LEU A 388 -0.74 1.82 -37.04
N GLY A 389 -0.63 2.82 -37.92
CA GLY A 389 0.57 3.08 -38.72
C GLY A 389 1.80 3.46 -37.90
N ALA A 390 1.61 4.15 -36.76
CA ALA A 390 2.68 4.46 -35.81
C ALA A 390 3.13 3.25 -34.97
N GLY A 391 2.37 2.15 -34.96
CA GLY A 391 2.73 0.91 -34.27
C GLY A 391 1.86 0.56 -33.05
N TYR A 392 0.80 1.32 -32.77
CA TYR A 392 -0.13 0.96 -31.69
C TYR A 392 -0.89 -0.33 -32.04
N ARG A 393 -1.16 -1.14 -31.02
CA ARG A 393 -1.97 -2.36 -31.13
C ARG A 393 -3.10 -2.44 -30.11
N LEU A 394 -3.00 -1.71 -28.99
CA LEU A 394 -4.09 -1.50 -28.05
C LEU A 394 -4.93 -0.28 -28.47
N LEU A 395 -6.22 -0.48 -28.73
CA LEU A 395 -7.20 0.55 -29.06
C LEU A 395 -8.26 0.62 -27.96
N ASP A 396 -8.51 1.81 -27.42
CA ASP A 396 -9.51 2.04 -26.37
C ASP A 396 -10.60 3.01 -26.84
N THR A 397 -11.84 2.52 -26.86
CA THR A 397 -13.07 3.29 -27.12
C THR A 397 -14.13 2.99 -26.07
N ALA A 398 -15.35 3.49 -26.23
CA ALA A 398 -16.52 3.18 -25.41
C ALA A 398 -17.81 3.49 -26.18
N ALA A 399 -18.90 2.78 -25.87
CA ALA A 399 -20.23 3.09 -26.40
C ALA A 399 -20.60 4.57 -26.18
N ALA A 400 -20.26 5.12 -25.01
CA ALA A 400 -20.55 6.50 -24.64
C ALA A 400 -19.80 7.57 -25.47
N TYR A 401 -18.79 7.18 -26.26
CA TYR A 401 -18.02 8.10 -27.10
C TYR A 401 -18.67 8.30 -28.48
N GLY A 402 -19.57 7.40 -28.89
CA GLY A 402 -20.30 7.52 -30.15
C GLY A 402 -19.45 7.33 -31.41
N ASN A 403 -18.26 6.72 -31.29
CA ASN A 403 -17.30 6.59 -32.39
C ASN A 403 -16.80 5.15 -32.63
N GLU A 404 -17.46 4.14 -32.05
CA GLU A 404 -17.13 2.72 -32.24
C GLU A 404 -17.14 2.30 -33.72
N GLU A 405 -18.11 2.78 -34.52
CA GLU A 405 -18.16 2.47 -35.96
C GLU A 405 -16.94 2.99 -36.72
N ALA A 406 -16.43 4.16 -36.34
CA ALA A 406 -15.24 4.73 -36.96
C ALA A 406 -13.97 3.95 -36.59
N VAL A 407 -13.88 3.46 -35.35
CA VAL A 407 -12.81 2.55 -34.92
C VAL A 407 -12.88 1.24 -35.72
N GLY A 408 -14.08 0.67 -35.88
CA GLY A 408 -14.29 -0.55 -36.65
C GLY A 408 -13.87 -0.42 -38.13
N ARG A 409 -14.22 0.69 -38.77
CA ARG A 409 -13.76 0.99 -40.15
C ARG A 409 -12.25 1.08 -40.25
N ALA A 410 -11.58 1.74 -39.30
CA ALA A 410 -10.12 1.84 -39.27
C ALA A 410 -9.44 0.48 -39.06
N ILE A 411 -9.98 -0.37 -38.17
CA ILE A 411 -9.48 -1.74 -37.99
C ILE A 411 -9.59 -2.51 -39.31
N LYS A 412 -10.76 -2.48 -39.94
CA LYS A 412 -11.02 -3.19 -41.20
C LYS A 412 -10.12 -2.71 -42.34
N SER A 413 -9.87 -1.40 -42.45
CA SER A 413 -9.04 -0.82 -43.51
C SER A 413 -7.54 -0.95 -43.25
N SER A 414 -7.11 -1.21 -42.00
CA SER A 414 -5.69 -1.32 -41.63
C SER A 414 -4.95 -2.47 -42.28
N GLY A 415 -5.65 -3.57 -42.61
CA GLY A 415 -5.05 -4.82 -43.08
C GLY A 415 -4.22 -5.57 -42.03
N ILE A 416 -4.22 -5.13 -40.77
CA ILE A 416 -3.57 -5.81 -39.64
C ILE A 416 -4.44 -7.00 -39.22
N ALA A 417 -3.81 -8.15 -38.96
CA ALA A 417 -4.51 -9.34 -38.52
C ALA A 417 -5.21 -9.08 -37.16
N ARG A 418 -6.43 -9.61 -36.98
CA ARG A 418 -7.27 -9.29 -35.80
C ARG A 418 -6.59 -9.70 -34.49
N GLU A 419 -5.86 -10.81 -34.51
CA GLU A 419 -5.10 -11.38 -33.40
C GLU A 419 -3.88 -10.54 -32.98
N GLU A 420 -3.43 -9.61 -33.83
CA GLU A 420 -2.37 -8.64 -33.48
C GLU A 420 -2.93 -7.40 -32.77
N LEU A 421 -4.25 -7.22 -32.75
CA LEU A 421 -4.92 -6.07 -32.15
C LEU A 421 -5.52 -6.44 -30.80
N PHE A 422 -5.45 -5.49 -29.87
CA PHE A 422 -6.13 -5.53 -28.58
C PHE A 422 -7.18 -4.42 -28.54
N VAL A 423 -8.45 -4.75 -28.66
CA VAL A 423 -9.56 -3.80 -28.75
C VAL A 423 -10.35 -3.80 -27.43
N THR A 424 -10.44 -2.61 -26.83
CA THR A 424 -11.21 -2.34 -25.61
C THR A 424 -12.40 -1.45 -25.94
N THR A 425 -13.60 -1.84 -25.51
CA THR A 425 -14.76 -0.93 -25.40
C THR A 425 -15.46 -1.10 -24.04
N LYS A 426 -16.43 -0.24 -23.74
CA LYS A 426 -16.99 -0.10 -22.40
C LYS A 426 -18.51 -0.05 -22.38
N LEU A 427 -19.10 -0.82 -21.47
CA LEU A 427 -20.49 -0.82 -21.11
C LEU A 427 -20.87 0.49 -20.40
N TRP A 428 -21.81 1.24 -20.96
CA TRP A 428 -22.42 2.36 -20.25
C TRP A 428 -23.45 1.87 -19.23
N VAL A 429 -23.78 2.69 -18.22
CA VAL A 429 -24.73 2.34 -17.15
C VAL A 429 -26.07 1.87 -17.74
N GLN A 430 -26.52 0.68 -17.31
CA GLN A 430 -27.74 0.04 -17.80
C GLN A 430 -28.93 0.16 -16.84
N ASP A 431 -30.13 0.13 -17.39
CA ASP A 431 -31.40 0.00 -16.66
C ASP A 431 -31.82 -1.47 -16.53
N ALA A 432 -32.75 -1.75 -15.63
CA ALA A 432 -33.38 -3.06 -15.51
C ALA A 432 -34.23 -3.42 -16.76
N PRO A 433 -34.29 -4.70 -17.19
CA PRO A 433 -33.54 -5.85 -16.65
C PRO A 433 -32.06 -5.79 -17.09
N THR A 434 -31.18 -5.74 -16.09
CA THR A 434 -29.77 -5.35 -16.26
C THR A 434 -28.97 -6.33 -17.11
N GLU A 435 -29.13 -7.63 -16.86
CA GLU A 435 -28.33 -8.68 -17.51
C GLU A 435 -28.60 -8.74 -19.03
N ASP A 436 -29.87 -8.74 -19.43
CA ASP A 436 -30.28 -8.74 -20.84
C ASP A 436 -29.83 -7.46 -21.55
N ASN A 437 -29.98 -6.30 -20.90
CA ASN A 437 -29.54 -5.03 -21.47
C ASN A 437 -28.02 -4.95 -21.60
N THR A 438 -27.27 -5.54 -20.67
CA THR A 438 -25.81 -5.63 -20.75
C THR A 438 -25.37 -6.48 -21.94
N ARG A 439 -26.00 -7.65 -22.16
CA ARG A 439 -25.73 -8.47 -23.35
C ARG A 439 -26.06 -7.72 -24.64
N ARG A 440 -27.23 -7.10 -24.73
CA ARG A 440 -27.64 -6.31 -25.90
C ARG A 440 -26.65 -5.17 -26.18
N ALA A 441 -26.21 -4.45 -25.15
CA ALA A 441 -25.23 -3.38 -25.30
C ALA A 441 -23.88 -3.89 -25.83
N PHE A 442 -23.43 -5.04 -25.34
CA PHE A 442 -22.22 -5.71 -25.85
C PHE A 442 -22.36 -6.09 -27.33
N GLU A 443 -23.47 -6.72 -27.72
CA GLU A 443 -23.75 -7.08 -29.11
C GLU A 443 -23.83 -5.85 -30.02
N THR A 444 -24.44 -4.76 -29.56
CA THR A 444 -24.45 -3.47 -30.28
C THR A 444 -23.03 -2.95 -30.50
N SER A 445 -22.17 -2.97 -29.48
CA SER A 445 -20.77 -2.57 -29.62
C SER A 445 -20.00 -3.46 -30.60
N LEU A 446 -20.15 -4.79 -30.55
CA LEU A 446 -19.54 -5.70 -31.53
C LEU A 446 -19.97 -5.39 -32.96
N ASN A 447 -21.27 -5.17 -33.18
CA ASN A 447 -21.82 -4.83 -34.49
C ASN A 447 -21.28 -3.50 -35.00
N LYS A 448 -21.22 -2.46 -34.14
CA LYS A 448 -20.66 -1.15 -34.50
C LYS A 448 -19.17 -1.28 -34.85
N LEU A 449 -18.40 -2.03 -34.06
CA LEU A 449 -16.98 -2.27 -34.33
C LEU A 449 -16.73 -3.22 -35.52
N GLY A 450 -17.74 -4.00 -35.93
CA GLY A 450 -17.59 -5.03 -36.96
C GLY A 450 -16.67 -6.17 -36.54
N LEU A 451 -16.75 -6.59 -35.28
CA LEU A 451 -15.89 -7.62 -34.69
C LEU A 451 -16.70 -8.81 -34.17
N ASP A 452 -16.08 -10.00 -34.15
CA ASP A 452 -16.69 -11.21 -33.58
C ASP A 452 -16.41 -11.37 -32.07
N HIS A 453 -15.38 -10.69 -31.56
CA HIS A 453 -15.01 -10.69 -30.15
C HIS A 453 -14.25 -9.41 -29.75
N LEU A 454 -14.26 -9.12 -28.45
CA LEU A 454 -13.43 -8.09 -27.82
C LEU A 454 -12.29 -8.73 -27.04
N ASP A 455 -11.15 -8.03 -26.98
CA ASP A 455 -10.04 -8.45 -26.12
C ASP A 455 -10.32 -8.06 -24.67
N LEU A 456 -10.92 -6.89 -24.45
CA LEU A 456 -11.33 -6.41 -23.14
C LEU A 456 -12.68 -5.69 -23.20
N TYR A 457 -13.60 -6.05 -22.31
CA TYR A 457 -14.84 -5.32 -22.11
C TYR A 457 -14.92 -4.76 -20.68
N LEU A 458 -15.10 -3.45 -20.56
CA LEU A 458 -15.09 -2.76 -19.27
C LEU A 458 -16.47 -2.25 -18.84
N MET A 459 -16.81 -2.39 -17.56
CA MET A 459 -17.90 -1.61 -16.97
C MET A 459 -17.43 -0.15 -16.78
N HIS A 460 -18.01 0.79 -17.54
CA HIS A 460 -17.43 2.14 -17.67
C HIS A 460 -17.57 2.99 -16.38
N GLN A 461 -18.61 2.75 -15.59
CA GLN A 461 -18.93 3.55 -14.41
C GLN A 461 -19.42 2.65 -13.26
N PRO A 462 -19.13 2.97 -11.99
CA PRO A 462 -19.46 2.12 -10.84
C PRO A 462 -20.92 2.28 -10.36
N PHE A 463 -21.87 2.45 -11.28
CA PHE A 463 -23.27 2.81 -10.97
C PHE A 463 -24.28 1.87 -11.62
N GLY A 464 -25.51 1.92 -11.11
CA GLY A 464 -26.60 1.02 -11.49
C GLY A 464 -26.51 -0.31 -10.76
N ASP A 465 -27.13 -1.34 -11.33
CA ASP A 465 -27.01 -2.71 -10.84
C ASP A 465 -25.67 -3.30 -11.30
N VAL A 466 -24.61 -2.95 -10.57
CA VAL A 466 -23.22 -3.36 -10.86
C VAL A 466 -23.10 -4.89 -10.86
N TYR A 467 -23.78 -5.58 -9.95
CA TYR A 467 -23.72 -7.03 -9.86
C TYR A 467 -24.42 -7.73 -11.03
N GLY A 468 -25.59 -7.24 -11.45
CA GLY A 468 -26.25 -7.73 -12.67
C GLY A 468 -25.42 -7.49 -13.92
N GLN A 469 -24.83 -6.28 -14.07
CA GLN A 469 -23.92 -6.00 -15.18
C GLN A 469 -22.73 -6.98 -15.17
N TRP A 470 -22.12 -7.20 -14.01
CA TRP A 470 -20.96 -8.09 -13.89
C TRP A 470 -21.29 -9.55 -14.21
N ARG A 471 -22.40 -10.10 -13.71
CA ARG A 471 -22.82 -11.48 -14.03
C ARG A 471 -23.01 -11.69 -15.53
N ALA A 472 -23.59 -10.72 -16.23
CA ALA A 472 -23.70 -10.77 -17.69
C ALA A 472 -22.31 -10.72 -18.37
N MET A 473 -21.40 -9.88 -17.89
CA MET A 473 -20.01 -9.83 -18.38
C MET A 473 -19.25 -11.14 -18.13
N GLU A 474 -19.43 -11.78 -16.98
CA GLU A 474 -18.86 -13.10 -16.70
C GLU A 474 -19.36 -14.17 -17.67
N ALA A 475 -20.66 -14.14 -18.01
CA ALA A 475 -21.22 -15.03 -19.03
C ALA A 475 -20.58 -14.80 -20.41
N LEU A 476 -20.43 -13.54 -20.84
CA LEU A 476 -19.74 -13.17 -22.07
C LEU A 476 -18.27 -13.62 -22.09
N ASN A 477 -17.59 -13.57 -20.94
CA ASN A 477 -16.22 -14.07 -20.81
C ASN A 477 -16.14 -15.59 -20.96
N ARG A 478 -17.04 -16.34 -20.31
CA ARG A 478 -17.11 -17.81 -20.44
C ARG A 478 -17.46 -18.26 -21.85
N GLU A 479 -18.28 -17.48 -22.57
CA GLU A 479 -18.58 -17.70 -24.00
C GLU A 479 -17.38 -17.42 -24.91
N GLY A 480 -16.35 -16.72 -24.41
CA GLY A 480 -15.14 -16.42 -25.15
C GLY A 480 -15.27 -15.26 -26.16
N VAL A 481 -16.42 -14.58 -26.17
CA VAL A 481 -16.70 -13.39 -27.00
C VAL A 481 -16.11 -12.12 -26.39
N ALA A 482 -15.82 -12.11 -25.08
CA ALA A 482 -14.93 -11.14 -24.44
C ALA A 482 -13.74 -11.89 -23.82
N LYS A 483 -12.51 -11.70 -24.31
CA LYS A 483 -11.33 -12.46 -23.81
C LYS A 483 -10.99 -12.12 -22.36
N ALA A 484 -11.12 -10.86 -21.99
CA ALA A 484 -11.04 -10.38 -20.62
C ALA A 484 -12.22 -9.45 -20.31
N VAL A 485 -12.61 -9.40 -19.04
CA VAL A 485 -13.61 -8.47 -18.51
C VAL A 485 -13.02 -7.68 -17.36
N GLY A 486 -13.38 -6.41 -17.27
CA GLY A 486 -12.84 -5.50 -16.26
C GLY A 486 -13.79 -4.37 -15.93
N VAL A 487 -13.31 -3.41 -15.15
CA VAL A 487 -14.07 -2.26 -14.70
C VAL A 487 -13.33 -0.95 -14.99
N ALA A 488 -14.01 0.17 -14.85
CA ALA A 488 -13.42 1.50 -14.92
C ALA A 488 -14.00 2.38 -13.82
N ASN A 489 -13.14 3.21 -13.23
CA ASN A 489 -13.49 4.14 -12.15
C ASN A 489 -13.96 3.49 -10.84
N PHE A 490 -13.58 2.22 -10.60
CA PHE A 490 -13.87 1.56 -9.33
C PHE A 490 -12.84 1.94 -8.27
N TYR A 491 -13.31 2.48 -7.16
CA TYR A 491 -12.53 2.76 -5.96
C TYR A 491 -12.25 1.46 -5.18
N PRO A 492 -11.25 1.43 -4.28
CA PRO A 492 -10.87 0.27 -3.49
C PRO A 492 -12.04 -0.49 -2.88
N ASP A 493 -12.95 0.20 -2.22
CA ASP A 493 -14.13 -0.38 -1.61
C ASP A 493 -15.03 -1.06 -2.64
N ARG A 494 -15.36 -0.38 -3.76
CA ARG A 494 -16.23 -0.93 -4.83
C ARG A 494 -15.56 -2.08 -5.58
N LEU A 495 -14.25 -2.00 -5.81
CA LEU A 495 -13.48 -3.04 -6.48
C LEU A 495 -13.44 -4.31 -5.63
N ILE A 496 -13.12 -4.18 -4.34
CA ILE A 496 -13.06 -5.31 -3.41
C ILE A 496 -14.46 -5.90 -3.19
N ASP A 497 -15.49 -5.06 -3.05
CA ASP A 497 -16.89 -5.48 -2.97
C ASP A 497 -17.26 -6.36 -4.18
N LEU A 498 -16.89 -5.95 -5.39
CA LEU A 498 -17.13 -6.76 -6.59
C LEU A 498 -16.33 -8.08 -6.60
N ILE A 499 -15.04 -8.03 -6.24
CA ILE A 499 -14.15 -9.21 -6.22
C ILE A 499 -14.65 -10.28 -5.25
N VAL A 500 -15.05 -9.88 -4.04
CA VAL A 500 -15.47 -10.81 -2.99
C VAL A 500 -16.81 -11.49 -3.33
N ASN A 501 -17.66 -10.81 -4.10
CA ASN A 501 -19.02 -11.25 -4.39
C ASN A 501 -19.22 -11.79 -5.83
N SER A 502 -18.13 -12.02 -6.57
CA SER A 502 -18.18 -12.47 -7.97
C SER A 502 -17.25 -13.65 -8.22
N GLU A 503 -17.49 -14.41 -9.30
CA GLU A 503 -16.68 -15.58 -9.64
C GLU A 503 -15.37 -15.18 -10.33
N ILE A 504 -15.46 -14.20 -11.23
CA ILE A 504 -14.32 -13.71 -12.00
C ILE A 504 -13.86 -12.39 -11.40
N THR A 505 -12.59 -12.35 -10.97
CA THR A 505 -11.92 -11.11 -10.56
C THR A 505 -11.68 -10.23 -11.79
N PRO A 506 -12.02 -8.92 -11.76
CA PRO A 506 -11.77 -8.01 -12.88
C PRO A 506 -10.31 -8.07 -13.35
N ALA A 507 -10.09 -8.27 -14.65
CA ALA A 507 -8.73 -8.35 -15.19
C ALA A 507 -8.04 -6.97 -15.22
N VAL A 508 -8.82 -5.91 -15.42
CA VAL A 508 -8.37 -4.53 -15.51
C VAL A 508 -9.30 -3.63 -14.70
N ASN A 509 -8.73 -2.61 -14.06
CA ASN A 509 -9.47 -1.44 -13.60
C ASN A 509 -8.87 -0.17 -14.23
N GLN A 510 -9.63 0.47 -15.12
CA GLN A 510 -9.22 1.67 -15.83
C GLN A 510 -9.59 2.93 -15.02
N ILE A 511 -8.60 3.64 -14.47
CA ILE A 511 -8.82 4.78 -13.56
C ILE A 511 -7.93 5.98 -13.91
N GLU A 512 -8.35 7.18 -13.52
CA GLU A 512 -7.56 8.42 -13.65
C GLU A 512 -6.22 8.24 -12.94
N THR A 513 -5.14 8.26 -13.72
CA THR A 513 -3.79 8.11 -13.17
C THR A 513 -2.81 8.98 -13.96
N HIS A 514 -2.28 10.01 -13.32
CA HIS A 514 -1.32 10.94 -13.92
C HIS A 514 -0.42 11.53 -12.81
N PRO A 515 0.63 12.33 -13.11
CA PRO A 515 1.58 12.81 -12.09
C PRO A 515 0.94 13.54 -10.90
N PHE A 516 -0.20 14.23 -11.11
CA PHE A 516 -0.92 14.92 -10.03
C PHE A 516 -1.95 14.06 -9.27
N PHE A 517 -2.22 12.85 -9.76
CA PHE A 517 -3.15 11.93 -9.11
C PHE A 517 -2.68 10.49 -9.36
N GLN A 518 -1.73 10.05 -8.55
CA GLN A 518 -0.85 8.94 -8.92
C GLN A 518 -1.42 7.57 -8.58
N ARG A 519 -2.39 7.50 -7.67
CA ARG A 519 -3.10 6.27 -7.29
C ARG A 519 -2.17 5.14 -6.81
N ALA A 520 -1.07 5.47 -6.12
CA ALA A 520 -0.06 4.50 -5.70
C ALA A 520 -0.67 3.39 -4.81
N GLU A 521 -1.40 3.77 -3.76
CA GLU A 521 -2.05 2.80 -2.86
C GLU A 521 -3.11 1.96 -3.58
N TYR A 522 -3.82 2.54 -4.56
CA TYR A 522 -4.85 1.84 -5.33
C TYR A 522 -4.19 0.82 -6.27
N GLN A 523 -3.05 1.18 -6.86
CA GLN A 523 -2.25 0.28 -7.68
C GLN A 523 -1.73 -0.91 -6.87
N ASP A 524 -1.25 -0.68 -5.65
CA ASP A 524 -0.76 -1.77 -4.81
C ASP A 524 -1.89 -2.75 -4.43
N LEU A 525 -3.07 -2.24 -4.08
CA LEU A 525 -4.26 -3.06 -3.85
C LEU A 525 -4.67 -3.84 -5.11
N MET A 526 -4.72 -3.18 -6.27
CA MET A 526 -5.03 -3.85 -7.53
C MET A 526 -4.04 -4.98 -7.82
N ARG A 527 -2.74 -4.75 -7.59
CA ARG A 527 -1.69 -5.78 -7.76
C ARG A 527 -1.88 -6.97 -6.82
N GLU A 528 -2.27 -6.73 -5.57
CA GLU A 528 -2.56 -7.79 -4.59
C GLU A 528 -3.66 -8.74 -5.07
N HIS A 529 -4.66 -8.22 -5.78
CA HIS A 529 -5.77 -8.98 -6.33
C HIS A 529 -5.59 -9.38 -7.80
N GLY A 530 -4.41 -9.19 -8.38
CA GLY A 530 -4.14 -9.51 -9.79
C GLY A 530 -4.91 -8.63 -10.80
N VAL A 531 -5.42 -7.48 -10.39
CA VAL A 531 -6.10 -6.51 -11.25
C VAL A 531 -5.04 -5.60 -11.89
N GLN A 532 -5.02 -5.50 -13.22
CA GLN A 532 -4.11 -4.60 -13.93
C GLN A 532 -4.67 -3.17 -13.91
N ILE A 533 -3.86 -2.21 -13.48
CA ILE A 533 -4.22 -0.78 -13.57
C ILE A 533 -4.04 -0.29 -15.01
N GLN A 534 -5.02 0.44 -15.52
CA GLN A 534 -4.93 1.16 -16.79
C GLN A 534 -5.24 2.65 -16.56
N SER A 535 -4.31 3.52 -16.94
CA SER A 535 -4.44 4.97 -16.86
C SER A 535 -5.31 5.49 -18.01
N TRP A 536 -6.46 6.08 -17.67
CA TRP A 536 -7.08 7.10 -18.52
C TRP A 536 -6.62 8.50 -18.07
N GLY A 537 -6.61 9.45 -19.01
CA GLY A 537 -6.23 10.83 -18.71
C GLY A 537 -4.77 10.97 -18.28
N GLY A 538 -3.85 10.13 -18.78
CA GLY A 538 -2.44 10.11 -18.34
C GLY A 538 -1.70 11.45 -18.41
N PHE A 539 -2.17 12.39 -19.23
CA PHE A 539 -1.66 13.77 -19.31
C PHE A 539 -2.52 14.81 -18.58
N ALA A 540 -3.45 14.39 -17.72
CA ALA A 540 -4.44 15.26 -17.08
C ALA A 540 -5.23 16.15 -18.07
N GLU A 541 -5.36 15.74 -19.34
CA GLU A 541 -5.86 16.57 -20.44
C GLU A 541 -5.13 17.93 -20.60
N GLY A 542 -3.87 18.00 -20.16
CA GLY A 542 -3.06 19.22 -20.16
C GLY A 542 -3.35 20.18 -19.01
N LYS A 543 -4.25 19.82 -18.08
CA LYS A 543 -4.55 20.62 -16.88
C LYS A 543 -3.33 20.78 -15.99
N ASN A 544 -3.38 21.80 -15.13
CA ASN A 544 -2.32 22.14 -14.18
C ASN A 544 -0.94 22.29 -14.84
N ASP A 545 -0.94 22.85 -16.06
CA ASP A 545 0.25 23.14 -16.85
C ASP A 545 1.21 21.96 -17.00
N LEU A 546 0.66 20.74 -17.10
CA LEU A 546 1.44 19.49 -17.09
C LEU A 546 2.60 19.50 -18.09
N PHE A 547 2.35 19.93 -19.33
CA PHE A 547 3.36 19.91 -20.40
C PHE A 547 4.48 20.94 -20.22
N THR A 548 4.32 21.90 -19.32
CA THR A 548 5.30 22.93 -18.98
C THR A 548 5.78 22.82 -17.53
N ASN A 549 5.45 21.73 -16.84
CA ASN A 549 5.89 21.50 -15.46
C ASN A 549 7.43 21.47 -15.42
N PRO A 550 8.08 22.31 -14.59
CA PRO A 550 9.52 22.48 -14.63
C PRO A 550 10.28 21.21 -14.24
N LEU A 551 9.76 20.43 -13.28
CA LEU A 551 10.38 19.17 -12.88
C LEU A 551 10.37 18.17 -14.04
N LEU A 552 9.20 17.96 -14.68
CA LEU A 552 9.09 17.04 -15.81
C LEU A 552 9.91 17.51 -17.02
N ALA A 553 10.01 18.83 -17.23
CA ALA A 553 10.80 19.40 -18.31
C ALA A 553 12.32 19.22 -18.08
N GLU A 554 12.81 19.39 -16.85
CA GLU A 554 14.22 19.12 -16.53
C GLU A 554 14.57 17.64 -16.73
N ILE A 555 13.71 16.72 -16.28
CA ILE A 555 13.88 15.29 -16.53
C ILE A 555 13.91 15.00 -18.04
N GLY A 556 13.01 15.61 -18.81
CA GLY A 556 12.97 15.46 -20.27
C GLY A 556 14.26 15.88 -20.97
N LYS A 557 14.88 16.99 -20.52
CA LYS A 557 16.16 17.48 -21.08
C LYS A 557 17.30 16.48 -20.92
N GLU A 558 17.33 15.73 -19.82
CA GLU A 558 18.39 14.72 -19.59
C GLU A 558 18.37 13.58 -20.62
N PHE A 559 17.20 13.28 -21.19
CA PHE A 559 17.01 12.21 -22.15
C PHE A 559 16.76 12.69 -23.60
N ASP A 560 16.73 14.00 -23.83
CA ASP A 560 16.23 14.60 -25.09
C ASP A 560 14.81 14.13 -25.44
N LYS A 561 13.94 14.07 -24.42
CA LYS A 561 12.56 13.59 -24.51
C LYS A 561 11.57 14.67 -24.08
N SER A 562 10.38 14.66 -24.65
CA SER A 562 9.30 15.59 -24.29
C SER A 562 8.72 15.27 -22.90
N VAL A 563 8.03 16.23 -22.29
CA VAL A 563 7.29 16.00 -21.03
C VAL A 563 6.25 14.89 -21.20
N ALA A 564 5.61 14.79 -22.37
CA ALA A 564 4.66 13.73 -22.67
C ALA A 564 5.34 12.34 -22.62
N GLN A 565 6.53 12.22 -23.22
CA GLN A 565 7.31 10.98 -23.19
C GLN A 565 7.77 10.63 -21.76
N VAL A 566 8.19 11.62 -20.96
CA VAL A 566 8.55 11.40 -19.54
C VAL A 566 7.35 10.87 -18.75
N VAL A 567 6.16 11.44 -18.92
CA VAL A 567 4.95 10.98 -18.21
C VAL A 567 4.53 9.58 -18.63
N LEU A 568 4.55 9.27 -19.93
CA LEU A 568 4.24 7.93 -20.41
C LEU A 568 5.30 6.90 -19.97
N ARG A 569 6.58 7.28 -19.96
CA ARG A 569 7.65 6.45 -19.42
C ARG A 569 7.45 6.19 -17.93
N TRP A 570 7.07 7.21 -17.16
CA TRP A 570 6.76 7.08 -15.74
C TRP A 570 5.59 6.12 -15.49
N LEU A 571 4.49 6.23 -16.23
CA LEU A 571 3.35 5.29 -16.14
C LEU A 571 3.78 3.85 -16.48
N THR A 572 4.38 3.65 -17.64
CA THR A 572 4.76 2.32 -18.12
C THR A 572 5.84 1.67 -17.24
N GLN A 573 6.79 2.43 -16.70
CA GLN A 573 7.80 1.93 -15.76
C GLN A 573 7.22 1.51 -14.41
N ARG A 574 6.07 2.06 -14.01
CA ARG A 574 5.29 1.58 -12.87
C ARG A 574 4.46 0.33 -13.19
N GLY A 575 4.51 -0.17 -14.43
CA GLY A 575 3.63 -1.24 -14.91
C GLY A 575 2.18 -0.78 -15.07
N VAL A 576 1.93 0.53 -15.24
CA VAL A 576 0.59 1.06 -15.54
C VAL A 576 0.40 1.06 -17.04
N VAL A 577 -0.66 0.40 -17.52
CA VAL A 577 -1.04 0.47 -18.93
C VAL A 577 -1.54 1.87 -19.23
N ALA A 578 -1.05 2.54 -20.28
CA ALA A 578 -1.46 3.91 -20.61
C ALA A 578 -2.15 4.00 -21.98
N ILE A 579 -3.15 4.86 -22.11
CA ILE A 579 -3.90 5.08 -23.36
C ILE A 579 -3.93 6.57 -23.73
N PRO A 580 -2.79 7.18 -24.11
CA PRO A 580 -2.76 8.56 -24.59
C PRO A 580 -3.67 8.76 -25.81
N LYS A 581 -4.19 9.99 -25.92
CA LYS A 581 -5.05 10.43 -27.02
C LYS A 581 -4.38 11.55 -27.81
N SER A 582 -4.48 11.50 -29.13
CA SER A 582 -4.06 12.57 -30.04
C SER A 582 -4.83 12.49 -31.36
N VAL A 583 -4.95 13.61 -32.09
CA VAL A 583 -5.42 13.65 -33.49
C VAL A 583 -4.31 14.09 -34.46
N ARG A 584 -3.08 14.17 -33.95
CA ARG A 584 -1.87 14.60 -34.65
C ARG A 584 -0.90 13.42 -34.74
N ALA A 585 -0.62 12.96 -35.96
CA ALA A 585 0.26 11.81 -36.23
C ALA A 585 1.65 11.94 -35.58
N GLU A 586 2.24 13.14 -35.62
CA GLU A 586 3.55 13.41 -35.03
C GLU A 586 3.57 13.17 -33.51
N ARG A 587 2.48 13.48 -32.80
CA ARG A 587 2.36 13.21 -31.37
C ARG A 587 2.12 11.72 -31.08
N MET A 588 1.46 10.99 -32.00
CA MET A 588 1.29 9.55 -31.84
C MET A 588 2.64 8.83 -31.92
N ALA A 589 3.46 9.22 -32.90
CA ALA A 589 4.83 8.75 -33.06
C ALA A 589 5.74 9.17 -31.88
N GLU A 590 5.59 10.38 -31.36
CA GLU A 590 6.30 10.82 -30.15
C GLU A 590 5.89 9.99 -28.92
N ASN A 591 4.58 9.82 -28.69
CA ASN A 591 4.04 9.15 -27.51
C ASN A 591 4.42 7.67 -27.43
N ILE A 592 4.58 6.98 -28.57
CA ILE A 592 4.94 5.55 -28.58
C ILE A 592 6.44 5.32 -28.32
N ASP A 593 7.26 6.35 -28.55
CA ASP A 593 8.72 6.30 -28.47
C ASP A 593 9.23 6.53 -27.02
N VAL A 594 8.82 5.65 -26.11
CA VAL A 594 9.08 5.74 -24.66
C VAL A 594 9.79 4.52 -24.05
N PHE A 595 10.23 3.59 -24.89
CA PHE A 595 10.85 2.33 -24.44
C PHE A 595 12.37 2.30 -24.62
N ASP A 596 12.96 3.33 -25.22
CA ASP A 596 14.40 3.48 -25.47
C ASP A 596 15.15 4.20 -24.34
N PHE A 597 14.44 4.68 -23.33
CA PHE A 597 15.02 5.29 -22.13
C PHE A 597 14.36 4.78 -20.84
N ARG A 598 14.98 5.06 -19.71
CA ARG A 598 14.51 4.64 -18.39
C ARG A 598 14.73 5.76 -17.38
N LEU A 599 13.69 6.10 -16.63
CA LEU A 599 13.79 7.08 -15.54
C LEU A 599 14.56 6.45 -14.37
N THR A 600 15.43 7.22 -13.72
CA THR A 600 16.15 6.78 -12.53
C THR A 600 15.24 6.70 -11.31
N ASP A 601 15.65 5.98 -10.26
CA ASP A 601 14.88 5.91 -9.02
C ASP A 601 14.68 7.30 -8.38
N GLU A 602 15.67 8.18 -8.50
CA GLU A 602 15.60 9.58 -8.05
C GLU A 602 14.56 10.38 -8.84
N GLN A 603 14.53 10.24 -10.17
CA GLN A 603 13.53 10.90 -11.02
C GLN A 603 12.12 10.35 -10.76
N MET A 604 11.98 9.04 -10.57
CA MET A 604 10.70 8.42 -10.19
C MET A 604 10.22 8.95 -8.83
N ALA A 605 11.11 9.09 -7.85
CA ALA A 605 10.81 9.67 -6.55
C ALA A 605 10.45 11.16 -6.65
N ALA A 606 11.15 11.93 -7.49
CA ALA A 606 10.83 13.33 -7.73
C ALA A 606 9.44 13.48 -8.37
N ILE A 607 9.09 12.68 -9.38
CA ILE A 607 7.74 12.71 -9.96
C ILE A 607 6.70 12.35 -8.90
N ALA A 608 7.00 11.46 -7.96
CA ALA A 608 6.09 11.11 -6.86
C ALA A 608 5.68 12.31 -5.99
N THR A 609 6.51 13.36 -5.90
CA THR A 609 6.18 14.57 -5.12
C THR A 609 5.13 15.46 -5.79
N LEU A 610 4.76 15.19 -7.05
CA LEU A 610 3.72 15.94 -7.77
C LEU A 610 2.30 15.51 -7.38
N ASP A 611 2.13 14.40 -6.67
CA ASP A 611 0.80 13.87 -6.33
C ASP A 611 0.04 14.83 -5.41
N THR A 612 -1.17 15.22 -5.80
CA THR A 612 -2.06 16.05 -4.97
C THR A 612 -3.15 15.22 -4.31
N GLY A 613 -3.29 13.94 -4.66
CA GLY A 613 -4.26 13.02 -4.07
C GLY A 613 -5.72 13.30 -4.48
N SER A 614 -5.97 14.13 -5.49
CA SER A 614 -7.31 14.54 -5.92
C SER A 614 -7.45 14.50 -7.44
N SER A 615 -8.65 14.14 -7.92
CA SER A 615 -9.00 14.22 -9.35
C SER A 615 -8.89 15.66 -9.86
N LEU A 616 -8.42 15.83 -11.10
CA LEU A 616 -8.49 17.11 -11.81
C LEU A 616 -9.75 17.26 -12.66
N PHE A 617 -10.65 16.26 -12.63
CA PHE A 617 -11.93 16.27 -13.32
C PHE A 617 -13.06 16.36 -12.31
N PHE A 618 -13.43 15.24 -11.70
CA PHE A 618 -14.53 15.17 -10.75
C PHE A 618 -14.41 13.92 -9.87
N ASP A 619 -15.02 13.99 -8.69
CA ASP A 619 -15.14 12.85 -7.78
C ASP A 619 -16.36 11.99 -8.17
N HIS A 620 -16.17 10.69 -8.27
CA HIS A 620 -17.28 9.76 -8.54
C HIS A 620 -18.12 9.51 -7.28
N HIS A 621 -17.67 9.94 -6.10
CA HIS A 621 -18.46 9.98 -4.88
C HIS A 621 -19.32 11.23 -4.75
N ASP A 622 -19.16 12.26 -5.60
CA ASP A 622 -20.03 13.43 -5.59
C ASP A 622 -21.45 13.03 -6.04
N PRO A 623 -22.48 13.15 -5.18
CA PRO A 623 -23.85 12.75 -5.52
C PRO A 623 -24.41 13.44 -6.78
N LYS A 624 -23.94 14.65 -7.11
CA LYS A 624 -24.35 15.34 -8.34
C LYS A 624 -23.79 14.64 -9.58
N MET A 625 -22.52 14.22 -9.51
CA MET A 625 -21.87 13.46 -10.59
C MET A 625 -22.47 12.07 -10.73
N VAL A 626 -22.72 11.38 -9.62
CA VAL A 626 -23.45 10.10 -9.60
C VAL A 626 -24.78 10.23 -10.32
N THR A 627 -25.58 11.25 -9.96
CA THR A 627 -26.90 11.48 -10.57
C THR A 627 -26.81 11.74 -12.06
N TRP A 628 -25.85 12.57 -12.49
CA TRP A 628 -25.67 12.90 -13.89
C TRP A 628 -25.24 11.68 -14.72
N LEU A 629 -24.21 10.95 -14.27
CA LEU A 629 -23.70 9.76 -14.96
C LEU A 629 -24.76 8.65 -15.01
N ALA A 630 -25.43 8.37 -13.89
CA ALA A 630 -26.41 7.29 -13.81
C ALA A 630 -27.70 7.56 -14.60
N LYS A 631 -28.06 8.83 -14.84
CA LYS A 631 -29.28 9.21 -15.60
C LYS A 631 -29.02 9.51 -17.08
N ARG A 632 -27.78 9.72 -17.50
CA ARG A 632 -27.45 9.92 -18.92
C ARG A 632 -27.72 8.61 -19.66
N ARG A 633 -28.54 8.69 -20.71
CA ARG A 633 -28.78 7.59 -21.65
C ARG A 633 -28.05 7.88 -22.96
N LEU A 634 -27.64 6.82 -23.63
CA LEU A 634 -27.03 6.90 -24.96
C LEU A 634 -28.12 6.61 -25.98
N ASP A 635 -28.12 7.33 -27.08
CA ASP A 635 -28.97 7.00 -28.22
C ASP A 635 -28.48 5.66 -28.79
N ALA A 636 -29.38 4.67 -28.79
CA ALA A 636 -29.07 3.28 -29.13
C ALA A 636 -28.65 3.12 -30.60
#